data_AF-A0AAU2T5Z9-F1
#
_entry.id   AF-A0AAU2T5Z9-F1
#
_cell.length_a   1.000
_cell.length_b   1.000
_cell.length_c   1.000
_cell.angle_alpha   90.00
_cell.angle_beta   90.00
_cell.angle_gamma   90.00
#
_symmetry.space_group_name_H-M   'P 1'
#
loop_
_entity.id
_entity.type
_entity.pdbx_description
1 polymer ?
#
loop_
_entity_poly.entity_id
_entity_poly.type
_entity_poly.pdbx_seq_one_letter_code
_entity_poly.pdbx_strand_id
1 'polypeptide(L)'
;MSTTRVDRVPDAVTVPAGSSCADVVATTGLPMTGPNAIVAVRDADGLLRDLSWKPGEEVKVFPVPLSSPDGLNILRHSTAHVLAQAVQSLYAEAKLGIGPPVENGFYYDFDVAKPFQPDDLERIEVRMREIIKGGQRFRRRVFPSIEAARQELRDEPYKLELVDLKGDDGAPSAADSAAGELTVYDNLDARSDEVRWSDLCRGPHLPSTRLIQAFKLTRSAAAYWRGNEANPQLQRVYGTAWPTREELKEHLRQLEEAGRRDHRRIGEDLDLFTFSKEIGKGLPLWLPNGTIIRDELEGWARQTERRLKYRRVVTPSITKDELYYLSGHLPYYREDLYAPIDIEGEQYYLRPMNCPHHHMVYKSRPHSYRDLPYKIAEYGTVHRFERSGQLHGLMRTRGFTQNDAHIYCSAEQAKDQFLEVMRMHDAYYRALGISDFYMVLALRDPRNTAKYHDDEEMWRLAEQITRDAMDESNIPYVEEIGGAAHYGPKVDFMIRAVTGKEFAASTNQVDLYTPQRFGLTYHDSDGGEKPVVVIHRAPLGSHERFVAYLVEHFGGAFPVWLAPEQVRVIPLASELREYADEVCDVLLGADLRAEVDRGDSRLSAKVRAAVTRKVPLIVVLGRKEAENRTVSVRYRSGEERSMPLEAFVAQATELVRSKSLEGAGHQ
;
A
#
# COMPACT_ATOMS: atom_id res chain seq x y z
N MET A 1 -6.73 -44.80 2.91
CA MET A 1 -5.78 -45.26 1.88
C MET A 1 -6.21 -44.72 0.53
N SER A 2 -5.56 -43.64 0.09
CA SER A 2 -5.18 -43.30 -1.29
C SER A 2 -4.60 -41.89 -1.21
N THR A 3 -3.34 -41.82 -0.81
CA THR A 3 -2.53 -40.61 -0.86
C THR A 3 -2.35 -40.25 -2.33
N THR A 4 -3.05 -39.22 -2.80
CA THR A 4 -2.76 -38.55 -4.07
C THR A 4 -1.28 -38.17 -4.08
N ARG A 5 -0.51 -38.83 -4.96
CA ARG A 5 0.86 -38.43 -5.29
C ARG A 5 0.81 -36.97 -5.72
N VAL A 6 1.42 -36.09 -4.93
CA VAL A 6 1.89 -34.81 -5.44
C VAL A 6 3.09 -35.18 -6.31
N ASP A 7 2.88 -35.28 -7.62
CA ASP A 7 3.96 -35.56 -8.56
C ASP A 7 5.00 -34.44 -8.42
N ARG A 8 6.13 -34.79 -7.82
CA ARG A 8 7.23 -33.87 -7.54
C ARG A 8 7.84 -33.49 -8.89
N VAL A 9 7.67 -32.23 -9.31
CA VAL A 9 8.36 -31.69 -10.48
C VAL A 9 9.87 -31.84 -10.22
N PRO A 10 10.64 -32.51 -11.10
CA PRO A 10 12.06 -32.69 -10.90
C PRO A 10 12.74 -31.32 -10.90
N ASP A 11 13.76 -31.18 -10.05
CA ASP A 11 14.50 -29.92 -9.94
C ASP A 11 15.11 -29.51 -11.28
N ALA A 12 15.39 -30.44 -12.19
CA ALA A 12 15.82 -30.10 -13.54
C ALA A 12 15.62 -31.25 -14.54
N VAL A 13 15.60 -30.88 -15.81
CA VAL A 13 15.54 -31.79 -16.96
C VAL A 13 16.63 -31.41 -17.96
N THR A 14 17.29 -32.40 -18.56
CA THR A 14 18.29 -32.17 -19.62
C THR A 14 17.60 -32.13 -20.98
N VAL A 15 17.83 -31.05 -21.74
CA VAL A 15 17.32 -30.87 -23.10
C VAL A 15 18.47 -31.05 -24.08
N PRO A 16 18.45 -32.11 -24.93
CA PRO A 16 19.47 -32.30 -25.95
C PRO A 16 19.47 -31.17 -26.97
N ALA A 17 20.63 -30.89 -27.57
CA ALA A 17 20.78 -29.93 -28.65
C ALA A 17 19.75 -30.19 -29.78
N GLY A 18 19.03 -29.14 -30.20
CA GLY A 18 18.05 -29.20 -31.29
C GLY A 18 16.67 -29.79 -30.93
N SER A 19 16.51 -30.42 -29.76
CA SER A 19 15.21 -30.87 -29.25
C SER A 19 14.42 -29.70 -28.66
N SER A 20 13.10 -29.67 -28.83
CA SER A 20 12.31 -28.63 -28.15
C SER A 20 12.12 -28.96 -26.68
N CYS A 21 12.06 -27.95 -25.82
CA CYS A 21 11.72 -28.16 -24.42
C CYS A 21 10.35 -28.82 -24.26
N ALA A 22 9.39 -28.56 -25.16
CA ALA A 22 8.08 -29.22 -25.18
C ALA A 22 8.20 -30.74 -25.34
N ASP A 23 9.04 -31.22 -26.27
CA ASP A 23 9.24 -32.65 -26.51
C ASP A 23 9.86 -33.33 -25.28
N VAL A 24 10.83 -32.66 -24.65
CA VAL A 24 11.52 -33.18 -23.47
C VAL A 24 10.59 -33.22 -22.25
N VAL A 25 9.76 -32.19 -22.05
CA VAL A 25 8.74 -32.18 -20.98
C VAL A 25 7.70 -33.28 -21.21
N ALA A 26 7.28 -33.50 -22.46
CA ALA A 26 6.34 -34.56 -22.80
C ALA A 26 6.92 -35.98 -22.57
N THR A 27 8.16 -36.22 -23.00
CA THR A 27 8.82 -37.53 -22.86
C THR A 27 9.17 -37.86 -21.40
N THR A 28 9.41 -36.85 -20.56
CA THR A 28 9.66 -37.03 -19.12
C THR A 28 8.38 -37.27 -18.30
N GLY A 29 7.19 -37.21 -18.91
CA GLY A 29 5.92 -37.46 -18.24
C GLY A 29 5.49 -36.32 -17.30
N LEU A 30 6.05 -35.12 -17.46
CA LEU A 30 5.66 -33.97 -16.68
C LEU A 30 4.24 -33.50 -17.06
N PRO A 31 3.51 -32.86 -16.13
CA PRO A 31 2.16 -32.40 -16.41
C PRO A 31 2.15 -31.41 -17.57
N MET A 32 1.34 -31.67 -18.60
CA MET A 32 1.14 -30.77 -19.75
C MET A 32 -0.23 -30.07 -19.73
N THR A 33 -1.08 -30.44 -18.78
CA THR A 33 -2.45 -29.94 -18.64
C THR A 33 -2.79 -29.68 -17.18
N GLY A 34 -3.81 -28.87 -16.94
CA GLY A 34 -4.27 -28.54 -15.60
C GLY A 34 -3.40 -27.47 -14.92
N PRO A 35 -3.62 -27.22 -13.62
CA PRO A 35 -3.03 -26.08 -12.91
C PRO A 35 -1.52 -26.21 -12.69
N ASN A 36 -0.96 -27.42 -12.79
CA ASN A 36 0.47 -27.68 -12.67
C ASN A 36 1.13 -27.98 -14.02
N ALA A 37 0.45 -27.69 -15.13
CA ALA A 37 1.04 -27.83 -16.46
C ALA A 37 2.37 -27.07 -16.51
N ILE A 38 3.41 -27.69 -17.05
CA ILE A 38 4.66 -26.99 -17.36
C ILE A 38 4.38 -26.09 -18.55
N VAL A 39 4.65 -24.80 -18.41
CA VAL A 39 4.31 -23.77 -19.42
C VAL A 39 5.51 -23.04 -19.99
N ALA A 40 6.64 -23.12 -19.30
CA ALA A 40 7.93 -22.63 -19.74
C ALA A 40 9.02 -23.43 -19.05
N VAL A 41 10.28 -23.14 -19.39
CA VAL A 41 11.44 -23.62 -18.65
C VAL A 41 12.33 -22.44 -18.29
N ARG A 42 13.11 -22.58 -17.22
CA ARG A 42 14.19 -21.67 -16.88
C ARG A 42 15.52 -22.28 -17.30
N ASP A 43 16.38 -21.54 -17.97
CA ASP A 43 17.75 -22.00 -18.28
C ASP A 43 18.69 -21.85 -17.07
N ALA A 44 19.95 -22.27 -17.23
CA ALA A 44 20.94 -22.27 -16.16
C ALA A 44 21.28 -20.87 -15.64
N ASP A 45 21.13 -19.83 -16.48
CA ASP A 45 21.35 -18.43 -16.13
C ASP A 45 20.13 -17.79 -15.45
N GLY A 46 19.06 -18.55 -15.31
CA GLY A 46 17.82 -18.10 -14.67
C GLY A 46 16.83 -17.44 -15.62
N LEU A 47 17.09 -17.42 -16.94
CA LEU A 47 16.21 -16.81 -17.93
C LEU A 47 15.06 -17.74 -18.29
N LEU A 48 13.85 -17.18 -18.39
CA LEU A 48 12.66 -17.91 -18.82
C LEU A 48 12.65 -18.09 -20.35
N ARG A 49 12.33 -19.31 -20.80
CA ARG A 49 12.27 -19.72 -22.21
C ARG A 49 10.94 -20.40 -22.52
N ASP A 50 10.37 -20.13 -23.70
CA ASP A 50 9.18 -20.85 -24.18
C ASP A 50 9.47 -22.35 -24.31
N LEU A 51 8.43 -23.19 -24.20
CA LEU A 51 8.58 -24.61 -24.48
C LEU A 51 8.98 -24.92 -25.93
N SER A 52 8.74 -24.00 -26.87
CA SER A 52 9.18 -24.12 -28.25
C SER A 52 10.68 -23.85 -28.44
N TRP A 53 11.39 -23.39 -27.40
CA TRP A 53 12.82 -23.14 -27.48
C TRP A 53 13.59 -24.43 -27.75
N LYS A 54 14.57 -24.32 -28.66
CA LYS A 54 15.47 -25.40 -29.06
C LYS A 54 16.90 -24.92 -28.81
N PRO A 55 17.56 -25.38 -27.74
CA PRO A 55 18.92 -24.98 -27.43
C PRO A 55 19.88 -25.52 -28.50
N GLY A 56 20.93 -24.75 -28.82
CA GLY A 56 21.95 -25.16 -29.79
C GLY A 56 22.92 -26.20 -29.25
N GLU A 57 22.98 -26.35 -27.93
CA GLU A 57 23.77 -27.33 -27.20
C GLU A 57 22.89 -28.03 -26.15
N GLU A 58 23.42 -29.08 -25.53
CA GLU A 58 22.72 -29.74 -24.42
C GLU A 58 22.70 -28.82 -23.21
N VAL A 59 21.51 -28.56 -22.67
CA VAL A 59 21.34 -27.66 -21.52
C VAL A 59 20.45 -28.29 -20.46
N LYS A 60 20.75 -27.96 -19.21
CA LYS A 60 19.91 -28.29 -18.07
C LYS A 60 18.90 -27.17 -17.86
N VAL A 61 17.62 -27.50 -17.84
CA VAL A 61 16.53 -26.55 -17.66
C VAL A 61 15.64 -26.93 -16.48
N PHE A 62 14.98 -25.94 -15.89
CA PHE A 62 14.13 -26.09 -14.72
C PHE A 62 12.68 -25.90 -15.18
N PRO A 63 11.81 -26.92 -15.10
CA PRO A 63 10.41 -26.78 -15.52
C PRO A 63 9.67 -25.73 -14.70
N VAL A 64 8.86 -24.89 -15.36
CA VAL A 64 8.06 -23.85 -14.71
C VAL A 64 6.59 -24.26 -14.72
N PRO A 65 6.01 -24.65 -13.57
CA PRO A 65 4.59 -24.97 -13.46
C PRO A 65 3.72 -23.72 -13.60
N LEU A 66 2.55 -23.85 -14.20
CA LEU A 66 1.56 -22.77 -14.37
C LEU A 66 1.15 -22.11 -13.04
N SER A 67 1.08 -22.88 -11.96
CA SER A 67 0.74 -22.42 -10.60
C SER A 67 1.88 -21.69 -9.88
N SER A 68 3.11 -21.72 -10.41
CA SER A 68 4.24 -20.99 -9.82
C SER A 68 4.15 -19.49 -10.08
N PRO A 69 4.85 -18.62 -9.31
CA PRO A 69 4.85 -17.17 -9.55
C PRO A 69 5.21 -16.79 -11.00
N ASP A 70 6.21 -17.42 -11.59
CA ASP A 70 6.57 -17.21 -13.01
C ASP A 70 5.50 -17.74 -13.96
N GLY A 71 4.94 -18.92 -13.68
CA GLY A 71 3.84 -19.49 -14.46
C GLY A 71 2.61 -18.59 -14.49
N LEU A 72 2.26 -17.97 -13.36
CA LEU A 72 1.18 -16.99 -13.24
C LEU A 72 1.47 -15.73 -14.07
N ASN A 73 2.70 -15.23 -14.05
CA ASN A 73 3.10 -14.10 -14.89
C ASN A 73 2.97 -14.43 -16.39
N ILE A 74 3.39 -15.62 -16.81
CA ILE A 74 3.26 -16.10 -18.20
C ILE A 74 1.77 -16.26 -18.59
N LEU A 75 0.95 -16.80 -17.70
CA LEU A 75 -0.51 -16.90 -17.88
C LEU A 75 -1.13 -15.52 -18.10
N ARG A 76 -0.83 -14.57 -17.21
CA ARG A 76 -1.36 -13.20 -17.25
C ARG A 76 -0.90 -12.46 -18.51
N HIS A 77 0.37 -12.59 -18.86
CA HIS A 77 0.94 -12.03 -20.08
C HIS A 77 0.28 -12.58 -21.35
N SER A 78 0.09 -13.90 -21.40
CA SER A 78 -0.62 -14.55 -22.52
C SER A 78 -2.09 -14.16 -22.59
N THR A 79 -2.73 -13.94 -21.44
CA THR A 79 -4.11 -13.46 -21.39
C THR A 79 -4.21 -11.99 -21.85
N ALA A 80 -3.19 -11.17 -21.59
CA ALA A 80 -3.09 -9.81 -22.10
C ALA A 80 -3.02 -9.78 -23.65
N HIS A 81 -2.28 -10.71 -24.26
CA HIS A 81 -2.27 -10.86 -25.73
C HIS A 81 -3.64 -11.27 -26.29
N VAL A 82 -4.34 -12.19 -25.62
CA VAL A 82 -5.71 -12.56 -26.01
C VAL A 82 -6.66 -11.37 -25.88
N LEU A 83 -6.49 -10.52 -24.85
CA LEU A 83 -7.22 -9.26 -24.71
C LEU A 83 -6.94 -8.33 -25.90
N ALA A 84 -5.67 -8.10 -26.24
CA ALA A 84 -5.30 -7.23 -27.36
C ALA A 84 -5.87 -7.72 -28.71
N GLN A 85 -5.77 -9.01 -28.99
CA GLN A 85 -6.38 -9.62 -30.17
C GLN A 85 -7.92 -9.47 -30.16
N ALA A 86 -8.56 -9.66 -29.00
CA ALA A 86 -10.01 -9.50 -28.87
C ALA A 86 -10.45 -8.06 -29.13
N VAL A 87 -9.71 -7.08 -28.61
CA VAL A 87 -9.96 -5.66 -28.83
C VAL A 87 -9.81 -5.32 -30.31
N GLN A 88 -8.70 -5.65 -30.97
CA GLN A 88 -8.52 -5.33 -32.39
C GLN A 88 -9.50 -6.09 -33.30
N SER A 89 -9.98 -7.26 -32.87
CA SER A 89 -11.04 -7.98 -33.59
C SER A 89 -12.41 -7.29 -33.51
N LEU A 90 -12.68 -6.50 -32.46
CA LEU A 90 -13.95 -5.78 -32.28
C LEU A 90 -13.85 -4.30 -32.69
N TYR A 91 -12.66 -3.73 -32.59
CA TYR A 91 -12.31 -2.33 -32.79
C TYR A 91 -11.03 -2.27 -33.64
N ALA A 92 -11.19 -2.43 -34.96
CA ALA A 92 -10.07 -2.56 -35.89
C ALA A 92 -9.15 -1.33 -35.94
N GLU A 93 -9.65 -0.17 -35.52
CA GLU A 93 -8.91 1.09 -35.42
C GLU A 93 -8.02 1.18 -34.16
N ALA A 94 -8.22 0.31 -33.16
CA ALA A 94 -7.51 0.37 -31.90
C ALA A 94 -6.00 0.12 -32.08
N LYS A 95 -5.17 1.02 -31.54
CA LYS A 95 -3.70 0.87 -31.55
C LYS A 95 -3.19 0.32 -30.24
N LEU A 96 -2.19 -0.55 -30.32
CA LEU A 96 -1.65 -1.29 -29.19
C LEU A 96 -0.53 -0.50 -28.51
N GLY A 97 -0.69 -0.23 -27.21
CA GLY A 97 0.37 0.25 -26.34
C GLY A 97 1.15 -0.90 -25.69
N ILE A 98 1.26 -0.87 -24.36
CA ILE A 98 1.94 -1.89 -23.55
C ILE A 98 0.95 -2.74 -22.77
N GLY A 99 1.27 -4.03 -22.58
CA GLY A 99 0.42 -4.96 -21.84
C GLY A 99 1.16 -5.95 -20.94
N PRO A 100 1.81 -5.47 -19.86
CA PRO A 100 2.57 -6.34 -18.99
C PRO A 100 1.66 -7.12 -18.01
N PRO A 101 2.11 -8.30 -17.54
CA PRO A 101 1.57 -8.87 -16.31
C PRO A 101 1.88 -7.92 -15.14
N VAL A 102 0.99 -7.91 -14.16
CA VAL A 102 1.17 -7.21 -12.88
C VAL A 102 0.86 -8.16 -11.73
N GLU A 103 1.16 -7.72 -10.51
CA GLU A 103 0.74 -8.45 -9.32
C GLU A 103 -0.77 -8.71 -9.38
N ASN A 104 -1.16 -9.98 -9.23
CA ASN A 104 -2.54 -10.45 -9.28
C ASN A 104 -3.31 -10.14 -10.58
N GLY A 105 -2.65 -9.80 -11.69
CA GLY A 105 -3.36 -9.59 -12.95
C GLY A 105 -2.51 -9.14 -14.13
N PHE A 106 -3.12 -8.40 -15.04
CA PHE A 106 -2.48 -7.78 -16.20
C PHE A 106 -3.26 -6.52 -16.58
N TYR A 107 -2.66 -5.70 -17.43
CA TYR A 107 -3.39 -4.69 -18.16
C TYR A 107 -2.94 -4.65 -19.61
N TYR A 108 -3.68 -3.94 -20.45
CA TYR A 108 -3.24 -3.58 -21.79
C TYR A 108 -3.72 -2.16 -22.12
N ASP A 109 -2.83 -1.33 -22.66
CA ASP A 109 -3.12 0.05 -23.09
C ASP A 109 -3.54 0.10 -24.56
N PHE A 110 -4.63 0.82 -24.83
CA PHE A 110 -5.18 0.99 -26.16
C PHE A 110 -5.36 2.47 -26.50
N ASP A 111 -4.94 2.87 -27.69
CA ASP A 111 -5.38 4.12 -28.28
C ASP A 111 -6.69 3.87 -29.03
N VAL A 112 -7.76 4.48 -28.53
CA VAL A 112 -9.11 4.35 -29.06
C VAL A 112 -9.80 5.70 -29.02
N ALA A 113 -10.55 6.02 -30.08
CA ALA A 113 -11.30 7.27 -30.15
C ALA A 113 -12.40 7.38 -29.08
N LYS A 114 -12.97 6.24 -28.67
CA LYS A 114 -14.02 6.16 -27.65
C LYS A 114 -13.52 5.33 -26.46
N PRO A 115 -13.51 5.88 -25.24
CA PRO A 115 -13.18 5.14 -24.03
C PRO A 115 -14.11 3.94 -23.78
N PHE A 116 -13.52 2.79 -23.43
CA PHE A 116 -14.28 1.57 -23.11
C PHE A 116 -15.19 1.77 -21.89
N GLN A 117 -16.45 1.40 -22.05
CA GLN A 117 -17.46 1.35 -21.01
C GLN A 117 -17.60 -0.07 -20.43
N PRO A 118 -18.28 -0.26 -19.29
CA PRO A 118 -18.50 -1.60 -18.72
C PRO A 118 -19.06 -2.63 -19.71
N ASP A 119 -20.05 -2.23 -20.53
CA ASP A 119 -20.65 -3.09 -21.55
C ASP A 119 -19.64 -3.51 -22.64
N ASP A 120 -18.66 -2.66 -22.96
CA ASP A 120 -17.61 -3.00 -23.91
C ASP A 120 -16.69 -4.08 -23.33
N LEU A 121 -16.38 -4.02 -22.03
CA LEU A 121 -15.59 -5.04 -21.35
C LEU A 121 -16.29 -6.40 -21.38
N GLU A 122 -17.61 -6.45 -21.23
CA GLU A 122 -18.38 -7.68 -21.36
C GLU A 122 -18.29 -8.28 -22.77
N ARG A 123 -18.40 -7.44 -23.80
CA ARG A 123 -18.25 -7.86 -25.22
C ARG A 123 -16.84 -8.36 -25.52
N ILE A 124 -15.82 -7.66 -25.02
CA ILE A 124 -14.42 -8.06 -25.16
C ILE A 124 -14.18 -9.39 -24.46
N GLU A 125 -14.68 -9.60 -23.24
CA GLU A 125 -14.58 -10.89 -22.54
C GLU A 125 -15.18 -12.04 -23.35
N VAL A 126 -16.35 -11.84 -23.97
CA VAL A 126 -16.97 -12.85 -24.85
C VAL A 126 -16.02 -13.20 -25.99
N ARG A 127 -15.45 -12.20 -26.66
CA ARG A 127 -14.50 -12.42 -27.75
C ARG A 127 -13.21 -13.12 -27.30
N MET A 128 -12.68 -12.78 -26.13
CA MET A 128 -11.54 -13.47 -25.52
C MET A 128 -11.85 -14.96 -25.29
N ARG A 129 -13.05 -15.29 -24.78
CA ARG A 129 -13.47 -16.69 -24.57
C ARG A 129 -13.54 -17.46 -25.90
N GLU A 130 -13.98 -16.83 -26.98
CA GLU A 130 -13.97 -17.44 -28.32
C GLU A 130 -12.55 -17.76 -28.80
N ILE A 131 -11.60 -16.83 -28.65
CA ILE A 131 -10.19 -17.01 -29.00
C ILE A 131 -9.56 -18.15 -28.19
N ILE A 132 -9.85 -18.20 -26.88
CA ILE A 132 -9.40 -19.27 -25.98
C ILE A 132 -9.99 -20.61 -26.41
N LYS A 133 -11.29 -20.67 -26.74
CA LYS A 133 -11.94 -21.87 -27.26
C LYS A 133 -11.39 -22.29 -28.63
N GLY A 134 -10.91 -21.35 -29.44
CA GLY A 134 -10.19 -21.64 -30.68
C GLY A 134 -8.88 -22.40 -30.46
N GLY A 135 -8.27 -22.26 -29.28
CA GLY A 135 -7.05 -22.96 -28.88
C GLY A 135 -5.80 -22.57 -29.66
N GLN A 136 -5.74 -21.31 -30.10
CA GLN A 136 -4.62 -20.76 -30.86
C GLN A 136 -3.27 -21.03 -30.17
N ARG A 137 -2.23 -21.30 -30.96
CA ARG A 137 -0.87 -21.57 -30.47
C ARG A 137 -0.04 -20.29 -30.52
N PHE A 138 0.71 -20.00 -29.47
CA PHE A 138 1.64 -18.87 -29.47
C PHE A 138 2.95 -19.31 -30.11
N ARG A 139 3.41 -18.59 -31.13
CA ARG A 139 4.70 -18.83 -31.79
C ARG A 139 5.59 -17.60 -31.68
N ARG A 140 6.72 -17.73 -31.00
CA ARG A 140 7.80 -16.74 -31.02
C ARG A 140 8.47 -16.72 -32.39
N ARG A 141 8.66 -15.53 -32.96
CA ARG A 141 9.43 -15.29 -34.18
C ARG A 141 10.38 -14.11 -33.96
N VAL A 142 11.60 -14.23 -34.46
CA VAL A 142 12.59 -13.13 -34.46
C VAL A 142 12.42 -12.33 -35.74
N PHE A 143 12.41 -11.00 -35.65
CA PHE A 143 12.43 -10.16 -36.83
C PHE A 143 13.80 -10.24 -37.52
N PRO A 144 13.84 -10.33 -38.86
CA PRO A 144 15.10 -10.41 -39.58
C PRO A 144 15.89 -9.08 -39.56
N SER A 145 15.20 -7.95 -39.40
CA SER A 145 15.81 -6.63 -39.21
C SER A 145 14.83 -5.64 -38.55
N ILE A 146 15.32 -4.47 -38.14
CA ILE A 146 14.50 -3.36 -37.64
C ILE A 146 13.52 -2.88 -38.72
N GLU A 147 13.95 -2.80 -39.97
CA GLU A 147 13.12 -2.37 -41.11
C GLU A 147 11.96 -3.34 -41.35
N ALA A 148 12.21 -4.65 -41.24
CA ALA A 148 11.16 -5.65 -41.36
C ALA A 148 10.12 -5.50 -40.24
N ALA A 149 10.57 -5.23 -39.01
CA ALA A 149 9.68 -4.94 -37.89
C ALA A 149 8.85 -3.67 -38.13
N ARG A 150 9.48 -2.58 -38.62
CA ARG A 150 8.77 -1.35 -38.97
C ARG A 150 7.73 -1.55 -40.07
N GLN A 151 8.02 -2.39 -41.06
CA GLN A 151 7.09 -2.68 -42.14
C GLN A 151 5.87 -3.49 -41.67
N GLU A 152 6.10 -4.48 -40.81
CA GLU A 152 5.04 -5.34 -40.24
C GLU A 152 4.17 -4.55 -39.25
N LEU A 153 4.78 -3.69 -38.43
CA LEU A 153 4.13 -2.90 -37.38
C LEU A 153 3.75 -1.48 -37.84
N ARG A 154 3.74 -1.19 -39.14
CA ARG A 154 3.54 0.17 -39.69
C ARG A 154 2.27 0.86 -39.21
N ASP A 155 1.25 0.07 -38.88
CA ASP A 155 -0.06 0.54 -38.44
C ASP A 155 -0.15 0.65 -36.91
N GLU A 156 0.93 0.36 -36.17
CA GLU A 156 1.02 0.37 -34.70
C GLU A 156 2.04 1.42 -34.20
N PRO A 157 1.66 2.71 -34.11
CA PRO A 157 2.60 3.81 -33.87
C PRO A 157 3.39 3.66 -32.56
N TYR A 158 2.73 3.20 -31.48
CA TYR A 158 3.38 3.00 -30.19
C TYR A 158 4.37 1.84 -30.20
N LYS A 159 4.11 0.80 -31.00
CA LYS A 159 5.05 -0.33 -31.16
C LYS A 159 6.26 0.10 -31.98
N LEU A 160 6.08 0.94 -33.01
CA LEU A 160 7.19 1.53 -33.76
C LEU A 160 8.14 2.34 -32.87
N GLU A 161 7.60 3.14 -31.94
CA GLU A 161 8.45 3.87 -30.96
C GLU A 161 9.30 2.90 -30.13
N LEU A 162 8.73 1.77 -29.69
CA LEU A 162 9.48 0.75 -28.93
C LEU A 162 10.57 0.07 -29.78
N VAL A 163 10.32 -0.12 -31.07
CA VAL A 163 11.32 -0.63 -32.02
C VAL A 163 12.48 0.35 -32.17
N ASP A 164 12.17 1.64 -32.29
CA ASP A 164 13.17 2.70 -32.49
C ASP A 164 14.04 2.94 -31.25
N LEU A 165 13.46 2.90 -30.05
CA LEU A 165 14.19 3.05 -28.78
C LEU A 165 15.22 1.93 -28.56
N LYS A 166 14.99 0.74 -29.12
CA LYS A 166 15.93 -0.37 -29.05
C LYS A 166 17.11 -0.22 -30.02
N GLY A 167 17.00 0.68 -31.00
CA GLY A 167 18.02 0.97 -32.00
C GLY A 167 19.04 2.04 -31.58
N ASP A 168 18.75 2.81 -30.52
CA ASP A 168 19.70 3.75 -29.90
C ASP A 168 20.37 3.08 -28.69
N ASP A 169 21.67 2.83 -28.80
CA ASP A 169 22.49 2.26 -27.72
C ASP A 169 22.50 3.20 -26.49
N GLY A 170 21.64 2.94 -25.49
CA GLY A 170 21.83 3.50 -24.14
C GLY A 170 20.64 3.76 -23.22
N ALA A 171 19.38 3.53 -23.60
CA ALA A 171 18.24 3.79 -22.70
C ALA A 171 17.70 2.50 -22.03
N PRO A 172 17.60 2.44 -20.69
CA PRO A 172 16.94 1.33 -20.02
C PRO A 172 15.42 1.48 -20.13
N SER A 173 14.75 0.55 -20.79
CA SER A 173 13.28 0.43 -20.71
C SER A 173 12.83 -1.02 -20.55
N ALA A 174 12.14 -1.25 -19.43
CA ALA A 174 11.38 -2.44 -19.02
C ALA A 174 12.12 -3.80 -19.12
N ALA A 175 12.92 -4.05 -18.07
CA ALA A 175 13.39 -5.35 -17.55
C ALA A 175 14.57 -6.02 -18.27
N ASP A 176 15.71 -5.94 -17.59
CA ASP A 176 17.06 -6.42 -17.91
C ASP A 176 17.16 -7.88 -18.36
N SER A 177 17.76 -8.09 -19.54
CA SER A 177 19.08 -8.76 -19.73
C SER A 177 19.22 -9.62 -21.02
N ALA A 178 20.38 -9.45 -21.67
CA ALA A 178 21.26 -10.42 -22.34
C ALA A 178 21.17 -10.81 -23.83
N ALA A 179 20.16 -10.44 -24.65
CA ALA A 179 20.28 -10.64 -26.10
C ALA A 179 19.43 -9.64 -26.90
N GLY A 180 20.06 -8.75 -27.66
CA GLY A 180 19.44 -7.62 -28.36
C GLY A 180 18.36 -7.93 -29.41
N GLU A 181 17.88 -9.17 -29.57
CA GLU A 181 16.91 -9.57 -30.60
C GLU A 181 15.53 -8.92 -30.42
N LEU A 182 14.96 -8.45 -31.53
CA LEU A 182 13.59 -7.93 -31.61
C LEU A 182 12.63 -9.06 -32.03
N THR A 183 11.62 -9.35 -31.21
CA THR A 183 10.74 -10.51 -31.42
C THR A 183 9.26 -10.16 -31.43
N VAL A 184 8.49 -10.99 -32.11
CA VAL A 184 7.03 -10.94 -32.24
C VAL A 184 6.46 -12.30 -31.86
N TYR A 185 5.26 -12.29 -31.29
CA TYR A 185 4.49 -13.49 -31.05
C TYR A 185 3.29 -13.54 -31.99
N ASP A 186 3.23 -14.61 -32.77
CA ASP A 186 2.09 -14.91 -33.65
C ASP A 186 1.12 -15.83 -32.91
N ASN A 187 -0.16 -15.48 -32.89
CA ASN A 187 -1.24 -16.37 -32.49
C ASN A 187 -1.68 -17.17 -33.73
N LEU A 188 -1.35 -18.46 -33.76
CA LEU A 188 -1.64 -19.35 -34.88
C LEU A 188 -2.93 -20.10 -34.66
N ASP A 189 -3.71 -20.24 -35.73
CA ASP A 189 -4.83 -21.16 -35.76
C ASP A 189 -4.35 -22.60 -35.47
N ALA A 190 -5.02 -23.26 -34.53
CA ALA A 190 -4.58 -24.57 -34.05
C ALA A 190 -4.62 -25.68 -35.12
N ARG A 191 -5.40 -25.51 -36.19
CA ARG A 191 -5.61 -26.54 -37.23
C ARG A 191 -4.87 -26.21 -38.52
N SER A 192 -4.86 -24.95 -38.92
CA SER A 192 -4.35 -24.50 -40.22
C SER A 192 -2.97 -23.87 -40.18
N ASP A 193 -2.43 -23.57 -38.99
CA ASP A 193 -1.18 -22.82 -38.81
C ASP A 193 -1.21 -21.39 -39.40
N GLU A 194 -2.39 -20.90 -39.77
CA GLU A 194 -2.60 -19.53 -40.23
C GLU A 194 -2.38 -18.53 -39.08
N VAL A 195 -1.64 -17.46 -39.35
CA VAL A 195 -1.44 -16.36 -38.39
C VAL A 195 -2.76 -15.60 -38.25
N ARG A 196 -3.35 -15.63 -37.06
CA ARG A 196 -4.60 -14.92 -36.74
C ARG A 196 -4.35 -13.51 -36.23
N TRP A 197 -3.22 -13.29 -35.57
CA TRP A 197 -2.83 -12.03 -34.94
C TRP A 197 -1.36 -12.08 -34.53
N SER A 198 -0.71 -10.93 -34.45
CA SER A 198 0.71 -10.82 -34.07
C SER A 198 0.94 -9.58 -33.21
N ASP A 199 1.89 -9.66 -32.26
CA ASP A 199 2.26 -8.51 -31.41
C ASP A 199 3.74 -8.54 -31.01
N LEU A 200 4.33 -7.35 -30.96
CA LEU A 200 5.72 -7.12 -30.56
C LEU A 200 5.86 -7.46 -29.07
N CYS A 201 6.61 -8.53 -28.79
CA CYS A 201 6.74 -9.05 -27.44
C CYS A 201 7.98 -9.95 -27.31
N ARG A 202 8.61 -9.92 -26.12
CA ARG A 202 9.75 -10.77 -25.77
C ARG A 202 9.34 -12.17 -25.30
N GLY A 203 8.17 -12.29 -24.69
CA GLY A 203 7.67 -13.49 -24.03
C GLY A 203 8.40 -13.85 -22.72
N PRO A 204 8.32 -15.10 -22.26
CA PRO A 204 7.65 -16.22 -22.92
C PRO A 204 6.11 -16.15 -22.82
N HIS A 205 5.44 -17.00 -23.61
CA HIS A 205 4.00 -17.20 -23.60
C HIS A 205 3.61 -18.64 -23.29
N LEU A 206 2.33 -18.85 -22.93
CA LEU A 206 1.75 -20.18 -22.82
C LEU A 206 1.87 -20.91 -24.18
N PRO A 207 1.98 -22.24 -24.21
CA PRO A 207 1.97 -23.00 -25.46
C PRO A 207 0.69 -22.84 -26.31
N SER A 208 -0.46 -22.62 -25.65
CA SER A 208 -1.75 -22.43 -26.30
C SER A 208 -2.69 -21.61 -25.43
N THR A 209 -3.60 -20.88 -26.07
CA THR A 209 -4.69 -20.17 -25.40
C THR A 209 -5.60 -21.10 -24.59
N ARG A 210 -5.63 -22.42 -24.88
CA ARG A 210 -6.40 -23.43 -24.10
C ARG A 210 -6.00 -23.52 -22.63
N LEU A 211 -4.77 -23.13 -22.29
CA LEU A 211 -4.28 -23.16 -20.91
C LEU A 211 -4.80 -21.98 -20.08
N ILE A 212 -5.45 -20.99 -20.71
CA ILE A 212 -6.14 -19.90 -20.02
C ILE A 212 -7.50 -20.42 -19.54
N GLN A 213 -7.54 -20.98 -18.33
CA GLN A 213 -8.74 -21.63 -17.80
C GLN A 213 -9.76 -20.64 -17.18
N ALA A 214 -9.26 -19.61 -16.49
CA ALA A 214 -10.09 -18.66 -15.77
C ALA A 214 -9.50 -17.24 -15.86
N PHE A 215 -10.31 -16.30 -16.33
CA PHE A 215 -9.95 -14.88 -16.37
C PHE A 215 -11.18 -13.99 -16.17
N LYS A 216 -10.94 -12.73 -15.78
CA LYS A 216 -11.96 -11.68 -15.66
C LYS A 216 -11.35 -10.31 -15.98
N LEU A 217 -12.02 -9.50 -16.81
CA LEU A 217 -11.71 -8.08 -16.95
C LEU A 217 -12.37 -7.32 -15.81
N THR A 218 -11.64 -6.38 -15.20
CA THR A 218 -12.05 -5.75 -13.94
C THR A 218 -12.48 -4.31 -14.10
N ARG A 219 -11.69 -3.48 -14.80
CA ARG A 219 -12.00 -2.06 -15.04
C ARG A 219 -11.25 -1.50 -16.24
N SER A 220 -11.75 -0.39 -16.79
CA SER A 220 -11.00 0.50 -17.68
C SER A 220 -10.54 1.75 -16.92
N ALA A 221 -9.42 2.35 -17.32
CA ALA A 221 -8.92 3.61 -16.76
C ALA A 221 -8.16 4.41 -17.83
N ALA A 222 -8.10 5.73 -17.67
CA ALA A 222 -7.18 6.56 -18.43
C ALA A 222 -5.73 6.29 -17.98
N ALA A 223 -4.82 6.21 -18.93
CA ALA A 223 -3.38 6.17 -18.70
C ALA A 223 -2.69 7.11 -19.68
N TYR A 224 -1.44 7.48 -19.40
CA TYR A 224 -0.62 8.22 -20.35
C TYR A 224 0.49 7.33 -20.87
N TRP A 225 0.80 7.44 -22.16
CA TRP A 225 1.89 6.69 -22.77
C TRP A 225 3.21 6.93 -22.02
N ARG A 226 3.89 5.84 -21.63
CA ARG A 226 5.10 5.83 -20.79
C ARG A 226 4.97 6.55 -19.44
N GLY A 227 3.74 6.76 -18.95
CA GLY A 227 3.47 7.40 -17.66
C GLY A 227 3.76 8.91 -17.63
N ASN A 228 3.86 9.56 -18.79
CA ASN A 228 4.12 11.00 -18.90
C ASN A 228 2.87 11.75 -19.34
N GLU A 229 2.35 12.68 -18.53
CA GLU A 229 1.14 13.46 -18.81
C GLU A 229 1.23 14.33 -20.08
N ALA A 230 2.45 14.58 -20.59
CA ALA A 230 2.67 15.28 -21.86
C ALA A 230 2.43 14.39 -23.10
N ASN A 231 2.35 13.07 -22.92
CA ASN A 231 2.17 12.11 -24.00
C ASN A 231 0.67 11.83 -24.27
N PRO A 232 0.32 11.18 -25.41
CA PRO A 232 -1.05 10.79 -25.69
C PRO A 232 -1.70 9.99 -24.54
N GLN A 233 -2.96 10.31 -24.27
CA GLN A 233 -3.78 9.59 -23.31
C GLN A 233 -4.31 8.30 -23.95
N LEU A 234 -4.07 7.18 -23.30
CA LEU A 234 -4.52 5.85 -23.68
C LEU A 234 -5.63 5.35 -22.75
N GLN A 235 -6.33 4.30 -23.18
CA GLN A 235 -7.29 3.55 -22.39
C GLN A 235 -6.69 2.23 -21.93
N ARG A 236 -6.46 2.13 -20.63
CA ARG A 236 -5.95 0.93 -19.97
C ARG A 236 -7.09 0.01 -19.57
N VAL A 237 -7.09 -1.22 -20.06
CA VAL A 237 -8.02 -2.26 -19.62
C VAL A 237 -7.29 -3.21 -18.66
N TYR A 238 -7.82 -3.36 -17.45
CA TYR A 238 -7.29 -4.27 -16.43
C TYR A 238 -8.03 -5.61 -16.44
N GLY A 239 -7.29 -6.68 -16.18
CA GLY A 239 -7.83 -8.02 -16.00
C GLY A 239 -7.00 -8.89 -15.05
N THR A 240 -7.53 -10.04 -14.70
CA THR A 240 -6.84 -11.07 -13.92
C THR A 240 -7.03 -12.43 -14.55
N ALA A 241 -6.05 -13.31 -14.41
CA ALA A 241 -6.09 -14.70 -14.87
C ALA A 241 -5.50 -15.63 -13.81
N TRP A 242 -6.12 -16.81 -13.66
CA TRP A 242 -5.78 -17.81 -12.65
C TRP A 242 -5.75 -19.23 -13.25
N PRO A 243 -4.93 -20.14 -12.70
CA PRO A 243 -4.86 -21.53 -13.17
C PRO A 243 -6.20 -22.26 -13.06
N THR A 244 -7.04 -21.92 -12.07
CA THR A 244 -8.35 -22.55 -11.84
C THR A 244 -9.48 -21.52 -11.66
N ARG A 245 -10.74 -21.97 -11.80
CA ARG A 245 -11.92 -21.12 -11.60
C ARG A 245 -12.15 -20.83 -10.12
N GLU A 246 -11.76 -21.76 -9.26
CA GLU A 246 -11.83 -21.68 -7.81
C GLU A 246 -10.92 -20.56 -7.30
N GLU A 247 -9.67 -20.51 -7.77
CA GLU A 247 -8.72 -19.43 -7.44
C GLU A 247 -9.22 -18.06 -7.96
N LEU A 248 -9.76 -17.99 -9.18
CA LEU A 248 -10.37 -16.76 -9.67
C LEU A 248 -11.54 -16.32 -8.79
N LYS A 249 -12.44 -17.25 -8.43
CA LYS A 249 -13.59 -16.94 -7.57
C LYS A 249 -13.14 -16.43 -6.20
N GLU A 250 -12.14 -17.08 -5.62
CA GLU A 250 -11.57 -16.67 -4.34
C GLU A 250 -10.92 -15.28 -4.43
N HIS A 251 -10.15 -15.01 -5.48
CA HIS A 251 -9.58 -13.68 -5.71
C HIS A 251 -10.66 -12.60 -5.89
N LEU A 252 -11.72 -12.87 -6.65
CA LEU A 252 -12.83 -11.94 -6.81
C LEU A 252 -13.57 -11.70 -5.49
N ARG A 253 -13.75 -12.73 -4.67
CA ARG A 253 -14.32 -12.61 -3.31
C ARG A 253 -13.45 -11.71 -2.44
N GLN A 254 -12.13 -11.88 -2.47
CA GLN A 254 -11.18 -11.04 -1.73
C GLN A 254 -11.24 -9.58 -2.20
N LEU A 255 -11.35 -9.33 -3.51
CA LEU A 255 -11.52 -7.97 -4.04
C LEU A 255 -12.84 -7.32 -3.60
N GLU A 256 -13.93 -8.10 -3.55
CA GLU A 256 -15.22 -7.61 -3.06
C GLU A 256 -15.16 -7.27 -1.57
N GLU A 257 -14.55 -8.15 -0.76
CA GLU A 257 -14.35 -7.91 0.68
C GLU A 257 -13.45 -6.69 0.95
N ALA A 258 -12.36 -6.56 0.18
CA ALA A 258 -11.50 -5.38 0.20
C ALA A 258 -12.28 -4.10 -0.16
N GLY A 259 -13.10 -4.15 -1.21
CA GLY A 259 -13.95 -3.02 -1.61
C GLY A 259 -15.02 -2.65 -0.57
N ARG A 260 -15.54 -3.62 0.20
CA ARG A 260 -16.45 -3.36 1.33
C ARG A 260 -15.74 -2.72 2.52
N ARG A 261 -14.43 -2.85 2.62
CA ARG A 261 -13.60 -2.31 3.70
C ARG A 261 -12.78 -1.09 3.30
N ASP A 262 -12.94 -0.61 2.07
CA ASP A 262 -12.29 0.60 1.60
C ASP A 262 -12.67 1.79 2.49
N HIS A 263 -11.66 2.44 3.08
CA HIS A 263 -11.86 3.56 3.98
C HIS A 263 -12.57 4.75 3.34
N ARG A 264 -12.56 4.88 2.01
CA ARG A 264 -13.27 5.96 1.30
C ARG A 264 -14.77 5.74 1.35
N ARG A 265 -15.20 4.51 1.11
CA ARG A 265 -16.62 4.14 1.21
C ARG A 265 -17.11 4.20 2.65
N ILE A 266 -16.38 3.57 3.57
CA ILE A 266 -16.76 3.58 4.98
C ILE A 266 -16.68 5.01 5.56
N GLY A 267 -15.69 5.78 5.15
CA GLY A 267 -15.51 7.17 5.55
C GLY A 267 -16.70 8.04 5.13
N GLU A 268 -17.28 7.80 3.96
CA GLU A 268 -18.54 8.42 3.53
C GLU A 268 -19.73 7.89 4.34
N ASP A 269 -19.89 6.57 4.45
CA ASP A 269 -21.01 5.94 5.18
C ASP A 269 -21.09 6.37 6.67
N LEU A 270 -19.95 6.72 7.28
CA LEU A 270 -19.81 7.10 8.68
C LEU A 270 -19.51 8.60 8.90
N ASP A 271 -19.54 9.43 7.85
CA ASP A 271 -19.23 10.86 7.90
C ASP A 271 -17.88 11.18 8.57
N LEU A 272 -16.81 10.46 8.21
CA LEU A 272 -15.49 10.65 8.81
C LEU A 272 -14.69 11.77 8.13
N PHE A 273 -14.74 11.84 6.81
CA PHE A 273 -14.03 12.85 6.03
C PHE A 273 -14.69 13.05 4.67
N THR A 274 -14.35 14.14 3.99
CA THR A 274 -14.75 14.41 2.63
C THR A 274 -13.64 15.12 1.85
N PHE A 275 -13.80 15.20 0.53
CA PHE A 275 -12.94 15.99 -0.35
C PHE A 275 -13.78 17.00 -1.12
N SER A 276 -13.34 18.26 -1.12
CA SER A 276 -13.96 19.33 -1.93
C SER A 276 -13.08 19.63 -3.14
N LYS A 277 -13.73 19.81 -4.30
CA LYS A 277 -13.05 20.21 -5.53
C LYS A 277 -12.43 21.60 -5.39
N GLU A 278 -13.12 22.50 -4.70
CA GLU A 278 -12.74 23.88 -4.43
C GLU A 278 -11.51 23.97 -3.51
N ILE A 279 -11.37 23.04 -2.55
CA ILE A 279 -10.20 22.96 -1.66
C ILE A 279 -8.98 22.39 -2.38
N GLY A 280 -9.18 21.37 -3.23
CA GLY A 280 -8.13 20.77 -4.05
C GLY A 280 -7.83 19.31 -3.72
N LYS A 281 -7.20 18.61 -4.68
CA LYS A 281 -6.94 17.17 -4.58
C LYS A 281 -5.91 16.85 -3.50
N GLY A 282 -6.19 15.79 -2.74
CA GLY A 282 -5.27 15.29 -1.70
C GLY A 282 -5.27 16.13 -0.43
N LEU A 283 -6.26 17.01 -0.24
CA LEU A 283 -6.43 17.84 0.96
C LEU A 283 -7.77 17.45 1.60
N PRO A 284 -7.79 16.47 2.51
CA PRO A 284 -9.03 15.99 3.11
C PRO A 284 -9.63 17.02 4.08
N LEU A 285 -10.95 17.11 4.09
CA LEU A 285 -11.72 17.79 5.13
C LEU A 285 -12.18 16.76 6.15
N TRP A 286 -11.72 16.91 7.39
CA TRP A 286 -12.13 16.06 8.50
C TRP A 286 -13.50 16.51 9.01
N LEU A 287 -14.47 15.59 8.98
CA LEU A 287 -15.82 15.79 9.51
C LEU A 287 -15.83 15.48 11.02
N PRO A 288 -16.86 15.90 11.78
CA PRO A 288 -16.87 15.75 13.23
C PRO A 288 -16.50 14.34 13.73
N ASN A 289 -17.04 13.29 13.09
CA ASN A 289 -16.77 11.92 13.51
C ASN A 289 -15.31 11.50 13.26
N GLY A 290 -14.72 11.90 12.13
CA GLY A 290 -13.31 11.62 11.86
C GLY A 290 -12.38 12.41 12.77
N THR A 291 -12.74 13.66 13.10
CA THR A 291 -11.99 14.50 14.04
C THR A 291 -11.91 13.86 15.43
N ILE A 292 -13.01 13.30 15.94
CA ILE A 292 -13.01 12.57 17.23
C ILE A 292 -11.97 11.45 17.23
N ILE A 293 -11.92 10.64 16.16
CA ILE A 293 -10.94 9.54 16.05
C ILE A 293 -9.50 10.08 16.09
N ARG A 294 -9.23 11.20 15.39
CA ARG A 294 -7.91 11.83 15.41
C ARG A 294 -7.55 12.31 16.81
N ASP A 295 -8.48 13.01 17.47
CA ASP A 295 -8.25 13.60 18.78
C ASP A 295 -8.01 12.53 19.85
N GLU A 296 -8.70 11.39 19.78
CA GLU A 296 -8.46 10.23 20.66
C GLU A 296 -7.06 9.64 20.46
N LEU A 297 -6.64 9.48 19.20
CA LEU A 297 -5.30 8.99 18.88
C LEU A 297 -4.20 9.98 19.32
N GLU A 298 -4.39 11.27 19.05
CA GLU A 298 -3.46 12.31 19.47
C GLU A 298 -3.43 12.44 21.00
N GLY A 299 -4.58 12.38 21.67
CA GLY A 299 -4.69 12.39 23.12
C GLY A 299 -3.92 11.24 23.76
N TRP A 300 -4.07 10.03 23.21
CA TRP A 300 -3.32 8.86 23.66
C TRP A 300 -1.82 9.03 23.43
N ALA A 301 -1.41 9.50 22.25
CA ALA A 301 -0.01 9.74 21.95
C ALA A 301 0.61 10.78 22.89
N ARG A 302 -0.09 11.89 23.15
CA ARG A 302 0.34 12.93 24.10
C ARG A 302 0.54 12.37 25.52
N GLN A 303 -0.33 11.47 25.98
CA GLN A 303 -0.19 10.83 27.29
C GLN A 303 1.07 9.95 27.35
N THR A 304 1.30 9.11 26.34
CA THR A 304 2.49 8.25 26.23
C THR A 304 3.76 9.08 26.15
N GLU A 305 3.78 10.11 25.30
CA GLU A 305 4.88 11.05 25.12
C GLU A 305 5.27 11.75 26.42
N ARG A 306 4.27 12.24 27.18
CA ARG A 306 4.49 12.85 28.49
C ARG A 306 5.14 11.87 29.46
N ARG A 307 4.67 10.62 29.50
CA ARG A 307 5.20 9.57 30.38
C ARG A 307 6.65 9.21 30.02
N LEU A 308 7.01 9.31 28.75
CA LEU A 308 8.36 9.08 28.22
C LEU A 308 9.21 10.35 28.13
N LYS A 309 8.78 11.44 28.78
CA LYS A 309 9.51 12.71 28.93
C LYS A 309 9.80 13.44 27.61
N TYR A 310 8.95 13.25 26.59
CA TYR A 310 8.96 14.08 25.39
C TYR A 310 8.49 15.50 25.71
N ARG A 311 9.11 16.48 25.06
CA ARG A 311 8.77 17.90 25.15
C ARG A 311 8.02 18.28 23.89
N ARG A 312 6.77 18.69 24.07
CA ARG A 312 5.91 19.10 22.96
C ARG A 312 6.29 20.50 22.49
N VAL A 313 6.37 20.67 21.18
CA VAL A 313 6.62 21.96 20.52
C VAL A 313 5.56 22.20 19.45
N VAL A 314 5.52 23.44 18.96
CA VAL A 314 4.75 23.84 17.78
C VAL A 314 5.67 24.70 16.94
N THR A 315 5.88 24.31 15.68
CA THR A 315 6.76 25.05 14.77
C THR A 315 6.02 25.53 13.52
N PRO A 316 6.50 26.59 12.84
CA PRO A 316 5.84 27.13 11.65
C PRO A 316 5.66 26.10 10.52
N SER A 317 4.62 26.28 9.70
CA SER A 317 4.35 25.42 8.52
C SER A 317 4.99 25.95 7.22
N ILE A 318 5.62 27.11 7.27
CA ILE A 318 6.28 27.79 6.15
C ILE A 318 7.64 28.31 6.62
N THR A 319 8.65 28.25 5.76
CA THR A 319 10.02 28.69 6.08
C THR A 319 10.78 29.12 4.82
N LYS A 320 11.91 29.81 5.00
CA LYS A 320 12.80 30.20 3.91
C LYS A 320 13.50 28.98 3.30
N ASP A 321 13.80 29.06 2.03
CA ASP A 321 14.55 28.07 1.26
C ASP A 321 15.92 27.71 1.88
N GLU A 322 16.60 28.66 2.50
CA GLU A 322 17.88 28.47 3.21
C GLU A 322 17.84 27.29 4.20
N LEU A 323 16.73 27.11 4.93
CA LEU A 323 16.58 25.99 5.87
C LEU A 323 16.55 24.64 5.15
N TYR A 324 15.99 24.59 3.95
CA TYR A 324 15.92 23.39 3.12
C TYR A 324 17.17 23.13 2.31
N TYR A 325 17.94 24.17 1.98
CA TYR A 325 19.32 24.00 1.53
C TYR A 325 20.22 23.46 2.63
N LEU A 326 20.11 24.02 3.84
CA LEU A 326 20.90 23.58 4.99
C LEU A 326 20.63 22.12 5.35
N SER A 327 19.36 21.71 5.32
CA SER A 327 18.99 20.31 5.61
C SER A 327 19.16 19.34 4.43
N GLY A 328 19.46 19.82 3.22
CA GLY A 328 19.60 18.98 2.02
C GLY A 328 18.28 18.66 1.30
N HIS A 329 17.13 19.01 1.86
CA HIS A 329 15.84 18.70 1.24
C HIS A 329 15.61 19.37 -0.11
N LEU A 330 16.02 20.62 -0.29
CA LEU A 330 15.82 21.30 -1.57
C LEU A 330 16.73 20.75 -2.70
N PRO A 331 18.02 20.43 -2.45
CA PRO A 331 18.85 19.71 -3.42
C PRO A 331 18.33 18.33 -3.84
N TYR A 332 17.82 17.52 -2.90
CA TYR A 332 17.47 16.12 -3.16
C TYR A 332 15.97 15.86 -3.47
N TYR A 333 15.06 16.73 -3.00
CA TYR A 333 13.60 16.48 -3.05
C TYR A 333 12.81 17.60 -3.71
N ARG A 334 13.44 18.48 -4.49
CA ARG A 334 12.76 19.64 -5.11
C ARG A 334 11.45 19.27 -5.81
N GLU A 335 11.43 18.14 -6.53
CA GLU A 335 10.24 17.68 -7.28
C GLU A 335 9.07 17.26 -6.38
N ASP A 336 9.34 16.90 -5.13
CA ASP A 336 8.35 16.48 -4.14
C ASP A 336 7.90 17.65 -3.23
N LEU A 337 8.46 18.85 -3.41
CA LEU A 337 8.06 20.06 -2.69
C LEU A 337 6.96 20.81 -3.43
N TYR A 338 6.11 21.48 -2.68
CA TYR A 338 5.27 22.52 -3.27
C TYR A 338 6.13 23.65 -3.83
N ALA A 339 5.68 24.25 -4.93
CA ALA A 339 6.33 25.41 -5.51
C ALA A 339 6.51 26.51 -4.46
N PRO A 340 7.64 27.24 -4.48
CA PRO A 340 7.87 28.31 -3.53
C PRO A 340 6.87 29.45 -3.71
N ILE A 341 6.62 30.14 -2.60
CA ILE A 341 5.91 31.42 -2.54
C ILE A 341 6.97 32.51 -2.50
N ASP A 342 6.98 33.37 -3.51
CA ASP A 342 7.84 34.56 -3.53
C ASP A 342 7.25 35.63 -2.60
N ILE A 343 8.03 36.01 -1.59
CA ILE A 343 7.72 37.10 -0.67
C ILE A 343 8.88 38.09 -0.74
N GLU A 344 8.67 39.19 -1.46
CA GLU A 344 9.64 40.29 -1.57
C GLU A 344 11.02 39.85 -2.11
N GLY A 345 11.05 38.87 -3.01
CA GLY A 345 12.27 38.32 -3.59
C GLY A 345 12.87 37.16 -2.80
N GLU A 346 12.34 36.84 -1.62
CA GLU A 346 12.70 35.65 -0.86
C GLU A 346 11.77 34.48 -1.17
N GLN A 347 12.33 33.27 -1.30
CA GLN A 347 11.57 32.07 -1.61
C GLN A 347 11.17 31.35 -0.32
N TYR A 348 9.87 31.25 -0.08
CA TYR A 348 9.30 30.52 1.06
C TYR A 348 8.66 29.22 0.61
N TYR A 349 8.82 28.17 1.41
CA TYR A 349 8.30 26.84 1.13
C TYR A 349 7.38 26.36 2.24
N LEU A 350 6.29 25.69 1.87
CA LEU A 350 5.52 24.87 2.80
C LEU A 350 6.39 23.70 3.25
N ARG A 351 6.34 23.37 4.54
CA ARG A 351 7.21 22.33 5.09
C ARG A 351 6.84 20.93 4.62
N PRO A 352 7.78 20.12 4.08
CA PRO A 352 7.55 18.72 3.72
C PRO A 352 7.76 17.75 4.90
N MET A 353 8.32 18.26 6.01
CA MET A 353 8.71 17.55 7.22
C MET A 353 9.04 18.52 8.37
N ASN A 354 9.09 18.01 9.60
CA ASN A 354 9.32 18.83 10.79
C ASN A 354 10.80 18.89 11.23
N CYS A 355 11.66 17.96 10.80
CA CYS A 355 13.07 17.85 11.25
C CYS A 355 13.83 19.18 11.29
N PRO A 356 13.91 19.95 10.18
CA PRO A 356 14.69 21.18 10.17
C PRO A 356 14.22 22.19 11.22
N HIS A 357 12.93 22.26 11.49
CA HIS A 357 12.36 23.14 12.50
C HIS A 357 12.71 22.68 13.91
N HIS A 358 12.62 21.37 14.18
CA HIS A 358 13.02 20.81 15.47
C HIS A 358 14.52 20.99 15.74
N HIS A 359 15.37 20.93 14.72
CA HIS A 359 16.79 21.21 14.86
C HIS A 359 17.05 22.64 15.31
N MET A 360 16.29 23.61 14.79
CA MET A 360 16.35 24.99 15.26
C MET A 360 15.87 25.15 16.70
N VAL A 361 14.87 24.36 17.13
CA VAL A 361 14.46 24.34 18.54
C VAL A 361 15.57 23.78 19.42
N TYR A 362 16.21 22.68 19.04
CA TYR A 362 17.35 22.15 19.78
C TYR A 362 18.48 23.18 19.86
N LYS A 363 18.84 23.80 18.72
CA LYS A 363 19.91 24.80 18.61
C LYS A 363 19.64 26.12 19.36
N SER A 364 18.41 26.36 19.82
CA SER A 364 18.03 27.61 20.51
C SER A 364 18.79 27.86 21.82
N ARG A 365 19.42 26.83 22.41
CA ARG A 365 20.25 26.94 23.60
C ARG A 365 21.35 25.87 23.64
N PRO A 366 22.43 26.06 24.41
CA PRO A 366 23.40 25.00 24.69
C PRO A 366 22.79 23.84 25.49
N HIS A 367 23.35 22.64 25.33
CA HIS A 367 22.95 21.43 26.08
C HIS A 367 24.17 20.72 26.67
N SER A 368 24.01 20.13 27.85
CA SER A 368 25.00 19.26 28.50
C SER A 368 24.63 17.78 28.27
N TYR A 369 25.60 16.87 28.43
CA TYR A 369 25.35 15.43 28.45
C TYR A 369 24.25 15.00 29.44
N ARG A 370 24.03 15.80 30.50
CA ARG A 370 22.98 15.59 31.50
C ARG A 370 21.56 15.89 30.98
N ASP A 371 21.45 16.71 29.94
CA ASP A 371 20.17 17.03 29.30
C ASP A 371 19.73 15.93 28.31
N LEU A 372 20.65 15.04 27.94
CA LEU A 372 20.41 13.95 26.99
C LEU A 372 19.88 12.68 27.69
N PRO A 373 18.91 11.96 27.09
CA PRO A 373 18.30 12.22 25.78
C PRO A 373 17.30 13.40 25.82
N TYR A 374 17.44 14.33 24.87
CA TYR A 374 16.51 15.44 24.71
C TYR A 374 15.48 15.10 23.63
N LYS A 375 14.22 14.94 24.01
CA LYS A 375 13.16 14.44 23.13
C LYS A 375 12.18 15.55 22.77
N ILE A 376 12.06 15.88 21.48
CA ILE A 376 11.08 16.85 20.95
C ILE A 376 9.98 16.09 20.22
N ALA A 377 8.71 16.46 20.42
CA ALA A 377 7.57 15.90 19.68
C ALA A 377 6.61 17.01 19.20
N GLU A 378 6.02 16.84 18.03
CA GLU A 378 5.02 17.74 17.44
C GLU A 378 4.02 16.91 16.63
N TYR A 379 2.72 17.23 16.73
CA TYR A 379 1.77 16.81 15.69
C TYR A 379 1.88 17.79 14.54
N GLY A 380 2.92 17.61 13.73
CA GLY A 380 3.34 18.58 12.73
C GLY A 380 2.61 18.37 11.40
N THR A 381 1.85 19.38 10.95
CA THR A 381 1.24 19.39 9.62
C THR A 381 2.27 19.73 8.55
N VAL A 382 2.38 18.86 7.55
CA VAL A 382 3.36 18.96 6.45
C VAL A 382 2.67 18.81 5.10
N HIS A 383 3.34 19.26 4.04
CA HIS A 383 2.84 19.25 2.67
C HIS A 383 3.85 18.64 1.70
N ARG A 384 3.42 17.66 0.91
CA ARG A 384 4.23 17.03 -0.15
C ARG A 384 3.50 17.08 -1.48
N PHE A 385 4.23 17.39 -2.54
CA PHE A 385 3.69 17.43 -3.90
C PHE A 385 3.57 16.02 -4.48
N GLU A 386 2.55 15.30 -4.02
CA GLU A 386 2.21 13.99 -4.60
C GLU A 386 1.52 14.17 -5.96
N ARG A 387 1.94 13.39 -6.96
CA ARG A 387 1.33 13.43 -8.30
C ARG A 387 -0.16 13.07 -8.21
N SER A 388 -0.99 13.74 -9.00
CA SER A 388 -2.46 13.64 -8.83
C SER A 388 -3.00 12.22 -9.01
N GLY A 389 -2.39 11.41 -9.88
CA GLY A 389 -2.77 10.00 -10.10
C GLY A 389 -2.31 9.03 -9.00
N GLN A 390 -1.49 9.50 -8.06
CA GLN A 390 -1.01 8.70 -6.93
C GLN A 390 -1.85 8.93 -5.66
N LEU A 391 -2.68 9.97 -5.63
CA LEU A 391 -3.53 10.27 -4.48
C LEU A 391 -4.57 9.18 -4.25
N HIS A 392 -4.76 8.78 -2.99
CA HIS A 392 -5.67 7.70 -2.64
C HIS A 392 -6.32 7.93 -1.28
N GLY A 393 -7.52 8.52 -1.28
CA GLY A 393 -8.28 8.81 -0.07
C GLY A 393 -7.41 9.46 1.00
N LEU A 394 -7.47 8.93 2.22
CA LEU A 394 -6.61 9.36 3.33
C LEU A 394 -5.25 8.63 3.38
N MET A 395 -5.07 7.51 2.65
CA MET A 395 -3.83 6.74 2.64
C MET A 395 -2.65 7.49 2.00
N ARG A 396 -2.94 8.30 0.98
CA ARG A 396 -1.95 9.12 0.26
C ARG A 396 -2.53 10.49 -0.10
N THR A 397 -2.18 11.48 0.72
CA THR A 397 -2.62 12.88 0.65
C THR A 397 -1.44 13.81 0.37
N ARG A 398 -1.73 15.07 0.03
CA ARG A 398 -0.72 16.13 -0.11
C ARG A 398 -0.49 16.89 1.18
N GLY A 399 -1.53 17.07 1.99
CA GLY A 399 -1.46 17.65 3.32
C GLY A 399 -1.78 16.58 4.36
N PHE A 400 -0.93 16.47 5.39
CA PHE A 400 -1.12 15.50 6.46
C PHE A 400 -0.40 15.92 7.74
N THR A 401 -0.84 15.37 8.87
CA THR A 401 -0.30 15.68 10.20
C THR A 401 0.29 14.43 10.83
N GLN A 402 1.57 14.47 11.22
CA GLN A 402 2.29 13.30 11.74
C GLN A 402 2.52 13.40 13.24
N ASN A 403 2.47 12.26 13.95
CA ASN A 403 2.98 12.14 15.32
C ASN A 403 4.52 12.15 15.33
N ASP A 404 5.11 13.24 14.87
CA ASP A 404 6.53 13.31 14.57
C ASP A 404 7.34 13.71 15.81
N ALA A 405 8.51 13.09 15.97
CA ALA A 405 9.40 13.37 17.07
C ALA A 405 10.86 13.12 16.72
N HIS A 406 11.72 13.91 17.36
CA HIS A 406 13.16 13.92 17.13
C HIS A 406 13.86 13.83 18.49
N ILE A 407 14.61 12.75 18.68
CA ILE A 407 15.34 12.46 19.90
C ILE A 407 16.81 12.77 19.68
N TYR A 408 17.34 13.72 20.43
CA TYR A 408 18.75 14.10 20.41
C TYR A 408 19.44 13.36 21.56
N CYS A 409 20.42 12.52 21.25
CA CYS A 409 21.09 11.67 22.23
C CYS A 409 22.57 11.49 21.88
N SER A 410 23.35 10.96 22.83
CA SER A 410 24.73 10.57 22.54
C SER A 410 24.79 9.27 21.75
N ALA A 411 25.94 8.97 21.14
CA ALA A 411 26.14 7.73 20.41
C ALA A 411 25.92 6.49 21.30
N GLU A 412 26.31 6.56 22.57
CA GLU A 412 26.12 5.46 23.53
C GLU A 412 24.64 5.26 23.90
N GLN A 413 23.83 6.32 23.86
CA GLN A 413 22.39 6.28 24.16
C GLN A 413 21.54 5.86 22.95
N ALA A 414 22.06 5.95 21.72
CA ALA A 414 21.30 5.83 20.50
C ALA A 414 20.55 4.49 20.39
N LYS A 415 21.22 3.37 20.69
CA LYS A 415 20.59 2.03 20.68
C LYS A 415 19.40 1.94 21.64
N ASP A 416 19.58 2.39 22.88
CA ASP A 416 18.54 2.34 23.91
C ASP A 416 17.34 3.23 23.55
N GLN A 417 17.60 4.42 23.00
CA GLN A 417 16.53 5.30 22.52
C GLN A 417 15.79 4.71 21.32
N PHE A 418 16.51 4.04 20.42
CA PHE A 418 15.91 3.33 19.30
C PHE A 418 14.98 2.22 19.80
N LEU A 419 15.44 1.38 20.73
CA LEU A 419 14.66 0.31 21.36
C LEU A 419 13.42 0.83 22.12
N GLU A 420 13.53 1.96 22.83
CA GLU A 420 12.37 2.59 23.50
C GLU A 420 11.27 2.94 22.49
N VAL A 421 11.66 3.47 21.32
CA VAL A 421 10.73 3.76 20.22
C VAL A 421 10.12 2.48 19.66
N MET A 422 10.90 1.42 19.47
CA MET A 422 10.38 0.13 18.98
C MET A 422 9.32 -0.46 19.93
N ARG A 423 9.58 -0.41 21.25
CA ARG A 423 8.60 -0.83 22.26
C ARG A 423 7.33 0.02 22.25
N MET A 424 7.46 1.32 21.94
CA MET A 424 6.31 2.21 21.79
C MET A 424 5.41 1.79 20.62
N HIS A 425 6.00 1.42 19.49
CA HIS A 425 5.27 0.90 18.33
C HIS A 425 4.52 -0.39 18.65
N ASP A 426 5.21 -1.38 19.19
CA ASP A 426 4.63 -2.68 19.56
C ASP A 426 3.46 -2.50 20.54
N ALA A 427 3.63 -1.64 21.56
CA ALA A 427 2.57 -1.34 22.53
C ALA A 427 1.32 -0.72 21.86
N TYR A 428 1.49 0.23 20.94
CA TYR A 428 0.35 0.81 20.21
C TYR A 428 -0.34 -0.21 19.31
N TYR A 429 0.43 -0.98 18.56
CA TYR A 429 -0.11 -1.92 17.58
C TYR A 429 -0.89 -3.04 18.27
N ARG A 430 -0.33 -3.64 19.33
CA ARG A 430 -1.03 -4.65 20.13
C ARG A 430 -2.30 -4.11 20.77
N ALA A 431 -2.28 -2.89 21.31
CA ALA A 431 -3.46 -2.28 21.92
C ALA A 431 -4.57 -1.97 20.89
N LEU A 432 -4.21 -1.83 19.61
CA LEU A 432 -5.16 -1.68 18.51
C LEU A 432 -5.57 -3.02 17.86
N GLY A 433 -5.00 -4.15 18.30
CA GLY A 433 -5.26 -5.48 17.74
C GLY A 433 -4.36 -5.84 16.55
N ILE A 434 -3.47 -4.93 16.13
CA ILE A 434 -2.58 -5.10 14.99
C ILE A 434 -1.50 -6.12 15.36
N SER A 435 -1.66 -7.36 14.89
CA SER A 435 -0.77 -8.49 15.18
C SER A 435 0.05 -8.95 13.97
N ASP A 436 -0.46 -8.75 12.75
CA ASP A 436 0.23 -9.06 11.50
C ASP A 436 1.04 -7.86 11.01
N PHE A 437 2.22 -7.66 11.60
CA PHE A 437 3.20 -6.69 11.16
C PHE A 437 4.61 -7.28 11.22
N TYR A 438 5.47 -6.78 10.34
CA TYR A 438 6.90 -7.09 10.35
C TYR A 438 7.68 -5.82 10.08
N MET A 439 9.00 -5.88 10.25
CA MET A 439 9.86 -4.72 10.05
C MET A 439 10.76 -4.91 8.84
N VAL A 440 11.03 -3.81 8.13
CA VAL A 440 12.01 -3.77 7.06
C VAL A 440 13.16 -2.89 7.51
N LEU A 441 14.35 -3.48 7.64
CA LEU A 441 15.60 -2.75 7.81
C LEU A 441 16.10 -2.31 6.43
N ALA A 442 15.88 -1.05 6.10
CA ALA A 442 16.25 -0.47 4.83
C ALA A 442 17.70 0.08 4.91
N LEU A 443 18.58 -0.53 4.12
CA LEU A 443 20.02 -0.26 4.05
C LEU A 443 20.35 0.49 2.75
N ARG A 444 21.55 1.09 2.67
CA ARG A 444 22.00 1.74 1.43
C ARG A 444 22.39 0.71 0.36
N ASP A 445 22.20 1.06 -0.90
CA ASP A 445 22.85 0.33 -1.99
C ASP A 445 24.28 0.90 -2.18
N PRO A 446 25.34 0.14 -1.87
CA PRO A 446 26.71 0.61 -2.03
C PRO A 446 27.08 0.94 -3.49
N ARG A 447 26.28 0.49 -4.47
CA ARG A 447 26.48 0.80 -5.89
C ARG A 447 25.83 2.12 -6.34
N ASN A 448 24.95 2.70 -5.52
CA ASN A 448 24.25 3.95 -5.85
C ASN A 448 24.80 5.11 -5.03
N THR A 449 25.98 5.60 -5.38
CA THR A 449 26.65 6.71 -4.67
C THR A 449 25.96 8.05 -4.84
N ALA A 450 25.11 8.23 -5.87
CA ALA A 450 24.41 9.49 -6.12
C ALA A 450 23.28 9.78 -5.11
N LYS A 451 22.66 8.73 -4.55
CA LYS A 451 21.53 8.84 -3.61
C LYS A 451 21.97 9.12 -2.17
N TYR A 452 23.17 8.68 -1.79
CA TYR A 452 23.64 8.68 -0.40
C TYR A 452 24.80 9.64 -0.19
N HIS A 453 24.99 10.10 1.03
CA HIS A 453 26.17 10.89 1.37
C HIS A 453 27.45 10.06 1.42
N ASP A 454 28.54 10.66 0.95
CA ASP A 454 29.87 10.07 0.87
C ASP A 454 30.60 10.14 2.22
N ASP A 455 30.14 9.33 3.18
CA ASP A 455 30.75 9.17 4.50
C ASP A 455 30.59 7.72 4.99
N GLU A 456 31.60 6.90 4.65
CA GLU A 456 31.58 5.45 4.88
C GLU A 456 31.58 5.09 6.38
N GLU A 457 32.27 5.86 7.22
CA GLU A 457 32.34 5.60 8.66
C GLU A 457 31.00 5.88 9.34
N MET A 458 30.34 6.98 8.95
CA MET A 458 29.00 7.33 9.43
C MET A 458 27.97 6.27 9.08
N TRP A 459 27.97 5.79 7.83
CA TRP A 459 27.08 4.70 7.41
C TRP A 459 27.33 3.42 8.17
N ARG A 460 28.60 3.01 8.32
CA ARG A 460 28.94 1.81 9.08
C ARG A 460 28.44 1.89 10.53
N LEU A 461 28.59 3.06 11.16
CA LEU A 461 28.12 3.28 12.52
C LEU A 461 26.59 3.26 12.62
N ALA A 462 25.89 3.96 11.73
CA ALA A 462 24.42 3.99 11.73
C ALA A 462 23.81 2.61 11.48
N GLU A 463 24.34 1.86 10.51
CA GLU A 463 23.90 0.49 10.22
C GLU A 463 24.16 -0.46 11.38
N GLN A 464 25.33 -0.35 12.04
CA GLN A 464 25.66 -1.17 13.20
C GLN A 464 24.70 -0.90 14.36
N ILE A 465 24.50 0.38 14.74
CA ILE A 465 23.56 0.77 15.80
C ILE A 465 22.16 0.22 15.51
N THR A 466 21.73 0.31 14.26
CA THR A 466 20.39 -0.12 13.86
C THR A 466 20.27 -1.64 13.87
N ARG A 467 21.23 -2.40 13.32
CA ARG A 467 21.22 -3.87 13.38
C ARG A 467 21.26 -4.39 14.81
N ASP A 468 22.13 -3.85 15.66
CA ASP A 468 22.21 -4.24 17.06
C ASP A 468 20.87 -4.01 17.80
N ALA A 469 20.22 -2.87 17.53
CA ALA A 469 18.89 -2.59 18.09
C ALA A 469 17.82 -3.55 17.55
N MET A 470 17.88 -3.92 16.27
CA MET A 470 16.93 -4.83 15.64
C MET A 470 17.06 -6.25 16.17
N ASP A 471 18.29 -6.75 16.32
CA ASP A 471 18.58 -8.07 16.88
C ASP A 471 18.14 -8.17 18.36
N GLU A 472 18.32 -7.10 19.13
CA GLU A 472 17.88 -7.04 20.53
C GLU A 472 16.35 -6.88 20.68
N SER A 473 15.66 -6.38 19.65
CA SER A 473 14.22 -6.10 19.71
C SER A 473 13.34 -7.35 19.82
N ASN A 474 13.83 -8.51 19.37
CA ASN A 474 13.07 -9.76 19.22
C ASN A 474 11.80 -9.66 18.35
N ILE A 475 11.70 -8.65 17.47
CA ILE A 475 10.61 -8.54 16.49
C ILE A 475 11.15 -9.01 15.11
N PRO A 476 10.41 -9.87 14.37
CA PRO A 476 10.84 -10.33 13.05
C PRO A 476 11.07 -9.18 12.07
N TYR A 477 12.18 -9.24 11.33
CA TYR A 477 12.51 -8.26 10.31
C TYR A 477 13.18 -8.87 9.08
N VAL A 478 13.15 -8.15 7.98
CA VAL A 478 13.87 -8.45 6.74
C VAL A 478 14.78 -7.28 6.37
N GLU A 479 15.91 -7.55 5.74
CA GLU A 479 16.79 -6.50 5.21
C GLU A 479 16.43 -6.16 3.76
N GLU A 480 16.43 -4.87 3.43
CA GLU A 480 16.22 -4.36 2.07
C GLU A 480 17.39 -3.45 1.66
N ILE A 481 18.14 -3.85 0.63
CA ILE A 481 19.23 -3.04 0.06
C ILE A 481 18.66 -1.97 -0.88
N GLY A 482 19.11 -0.72 -0.71
CA GLY A 482 18.68 0.41 -1.53
C GLY A 482 17.51 1.21 -0.94
N GLY A 483 16.87 0.67 0.09
CA GLY A 483 15.69 1.26 0.74
C GLY A 483 15.99 2.41 1.71
N ALA A 484 17.24 2.60 2.14
CA ALA A 484 17.61 3.67 3.09
C ALA A 484 17.25 5.10 2.65
N ALA A 485 17.12 6.00 3.62
CA ALA A 485 17.05 7.44 3.38
C ALA A 485 18.42 7.98 2.93
N HIS A 486 18.46 9.22 2.45
CA HIS A 486 19.73 9.82 2.01
C HIS A 486 20.70 10.08 3.18
N TYR A 487 20.18 10.30 4.40
CA TYR A 487 20.92 10.62 5.62
C TYR A 487 21.16 9.43 6.58
N GLY A 488 20.64 8.23 6.29
CA GLY A 488 20.85 7.07 7.17
C GLY A 488 19.92 5.87 6.93
N PRO A 489 20.18 4.74 7.61
CA PRO A 489 19.32 3.56 7.58
C PRO A 489 17.97 3.87 8.25
N LYS A 490 16.93 3.15 7.83
CA LYS A 490 15.60 3.28 8.42
C LYS A 490 14.97 1.92 8.67
N VAL A 491 14.14 1.85 9.69
CA VAL A 491 13.30 0.71 9.99
C VAL A 491 11.85 1.10 9.75
N ASP A 492 11.24 0.48 8.75
CA ASP A 492 9.83 0.66 8.42
C ASP A 492 9.00 -0.46 9.05
N PHE A 493 7.90 -0.09 9.71
CA PHE A 493 6.90 -1.04 10.20
C PHE A 493 5.89 -1.29 9.10
N MET A 494 5.96 -2.47 8.52
CA MET A 494 5.10 -2.90 7.43
C MET A 494 3.83 -3.51 8.02
N ILE A 495 2.69 -2.95 7.63
CA ILE A 495 1.38 -3.52 7.92
C ILE A 495 0.67 -3.86 6.62
N ARG A 496 -0.19 -4.87 6.68
CA ARG A 496 -0.99 -5.33 5.55
C ARG A 496 -2.38 -4.69 5.60
N ALA A 497 -2.74 -3.91 4.59
CA ALA A 497 -4.12 -3.46 4.39
C ALA A 497 -5.04 -4.66 4.17
N VAL A 498 -6.34 -4.46 4.40
CA VAL A 498 -7.34 -5.48 4.06
C VAL A 498 -7.38 -5.78 2.55
N THR A 499 -6.92 -4.84 1.73
CA THR A 499 -6.76 -5.05 0.29
C THR A 499 -5.57 -5.96 -0.07
N GLY A 500 -4.85 -6.48 0.92
CA GLY A 500 -3.63 -7.28 0.75
C GLY A 500 -2.36 -6.46 0.49
N LYS A 501 -2.48 -5.15 0.26
CA LYS A 501 -1.34 -4.26 0.00
C LYS A 501 -0.58 -3.99 1.29
N GLU A 502 0.73 -4.12 1.22
CA GLU A 502 1.61 -3.75 2.32
C GLU A 502 2.04 -2.29 2.21
N PHE A 503 2.16 -1.62 3.34
CA PHE A 503 2.66 -0.26 3.40
C PHE A 503 3.36 0.00 4.72
N ALA A 504 4.35 0.90 4.68
CA ALA A 504 4.99 1.42 5.87
C ALA A 504 3.99 2.32 6.62
N ALA A 505 3.55 1.87 7.78
CA ALA A 505 2.66 2.64 8.66
C ALA A 505 3.43 3.67 9.48
N SER A 506 4.64 3.30 9.89
CA SER A 506 5.53 4.14 10.68
C SER A 506 6.99 3.81 10.36
N THR A 507 7.88 4.70 10.81
CA THR A 507 9.31 4.54 10.61
C THR A 507 10.06 4.96 11.87
N ASN A 508 11.20 4.31 12.13
CA ASN A 508 12.21 4.70 13.09
C ASN A 508 13.57 4.81 12.38
N GLN A 509 14.27 5.94 12.50
CA GLN A 509 15.45 6.23 11.68
C GLN A 509 16.57 6.81 12.53
N VAL A 510 17.80 6.38 12.28
CA VAL A 510 19.00 6.95 12.88
C VAL A 510 19.61 7.92 11.87
N ASP A 511 19.77 9.18 12.28
CA ASP A 511 20.40 10.24 11.49
C ASP A 511 21.64 10.77 12.21
N LEU A 512 22.77 10.57 11.55
CA LEU A 512 24.08 11.09 11.97
C LEU A 512 24.56 12.23 11.07
N TYR A 513 23.85 12.50 9.98
CA TYR A 513 24.26 13.42 8.93
C TYR A 513 23.68 14.82 9.12
N THR A 514 22.36 14.93 9.21
CA THR A 514 21.68 16.24 9.36
C THR A 514 22.15 16.99 10.62
N PRO A 515 22.38 16.33 11.77
CA PRO A 515 22.91 17.02 12.96
C PRO A 515 24.23 17.74 12.71
N GLN A 516 25.13 17.16 11.92
CA GLN A 516 26.41 17.78 11.57
C GLN A 516 26.22 19.03 10.72
N ARG A 517 25.34 18.98 9.72
CA ARG A 517 25.03 20.15 8.86
C ARG A 517 24.46 21.32 9.64
N PHE A 518 23.63 21.03 10.64
CA PHE A 518 23.07 22.06 11.52
C PHE A 518 24.03 22.51 12.62
N GLY A 519 25.17 21.84 12.80
CA GLY A 519 26.11 22.09 13.89
C GLY A 519 25.48 21.80 15.26
N LEU A 520 24.75 20.69 15.38
CA LEU A 520 24.09 20.30 16.62
C LEU A 520 25.07 19.55 17.52
N THR A 521 25.43 20.16 18.64
CA THR A 521 26.39 19.63 19.60
C THR A 521 25.85 19.66 21.03
N TYR A 522 26.52 18.91 21.92
CA TYR A 522 26.34 18.99 23.37
C TYR A 522 27.72 19.00 24.06
N HIS A 523 27.78 19.52 25.27
CA HIS A 523 28.98 19.46 26.11
C HIS A 523 29.02 18.13 26.89
N ASP A 524 30.09 17.37 26.71
CA ASP A 524 30.32 16.11 27.43
C ASP A 524 30.75 16.32 28.89
N SER A 525 31.03 15.22 29.61
CA SER A 525 31.45 15.28 31.02
C SER A 525 32.80 15.95 31.24
N ASP A 526 33.63 16.01 30.21
CA ASP A 526 34.99 16.56 30.25
C ASP A 526 35.03 18.01 29.73
N GLY A 527 33.87 18.55 29.31
CA GLY A 527 33.71 19.91 28.79
C GLY A 527 33.95 20.03 27.27
N GLY A 528 34.21 18.92 26.58
CA GLY A 528 34.35 18.89 25.13
C GLY A 528 33.00 18.97 24.41
N GLU A 529 32.96 19.57 23.22
CA GLU A 529 31.78 19.54 22.36
C GLU A 529 31.76 18.26 21.53
N LYS A 530 30.64 17.53 21.58
CA LYS A 530 30.40 16.34 20.78
C LYS A 530 29.14 16.48 19.92
N PRO A 531 29.12 15.91 18.70
CA PRO A 531 27.93 15.89 17.88
C PRO A 531 26.84 15.02 18.51
N VAL A 532 25.57 15.37 18.28
CA VAL A 532 24.42 14.55 18.69
C VAL A 532 24.05 13.54 17.62
N VAL A 533 23.53 12.40 18.05
CA VAL A 533 22.77 11.46 17.22
C VAL A 533 21.30 11.84 17.28
N VAL A 534 20.63 11.87 16.13
CA VAL A 534 19.19 12.12 16.06
C VAL A 534 18.43 10.86 15.67
N ILE A 535 17.36 10.56 16.42
CA ILE A 535 16.41 9.52 16.05
C ILE A 535 15.10 10.16 15.63
N HIS A 536 14.67 9.88 14.41
CA HIS A 536 13.38 10.31 13.85
C HIS A 536 12.36 9.20 14.06
N ARG A 537 11.19 9.55 14.61
CA ARG A 537 10.14 8.56 14.85
C ARG A 537 8.74 9.11 14.65
N ALA A 538 7.86 8.27 14.10
CA ALA A 538 6.44 8.57 13.94
C ALA A 538 5.57 7.31 14.16
N PRO A 539 5.35 6.85 15.40
CA PRO A 539 4.82 5.52 15.71
C PRO A 539 3.35 5.30 15.33
N LEU A 540 2.57 6.37 15.22
CA LEU A 540 1.21 6.34 14.68
C LEU A 540 1.15 6.95 13.27
N GLY A 541 2.30 7.14 12.61
CA GLY A 541 2.39 7.71 11.27
C GLY A 541 1.73 9.09 11.14
N SER A 542 1.07 9.32 10.01
CA SER A 542 0.15 10.45 9.82
C SER A 542 -1.26 10.07 10.28
N HIS A 543 -2.02 11.04 10.81
CA HIS A 543 -3.42 10.84 11.13
C HIS A 543 -4.20 10.32 9.93
N GLU A 544 -3.98 10.91 8.76
CA GLU A 544 -4.66 10.55 7.53
C GLU A 544 -4.46 9.06 7.22
N ARG A 545 -3.20 8.62 7.07
CA ARG A 545 -2.91 7.22 6.73
C ARG A 545 -3.30 6.25 7.83
N PHE A 546 -3.04 6.59 9.09
CA PHE A 546 -3.30 5.68 10.20
C PHE A 546 -4.79 5.51 10.45
N VAL A 547 -5.58 6.59 10.43
CA VAL A 547 -7.05 6.48 10.53
C VAL A 547 -7.61 5.74 9.33
N ALA A 548 -7.11 6.00 8.11
CA ALA A 548 -7.51 5.23 6.94
C ALA A 548 -7.33 3.73 7.19
N TYR A 549 -6.14 3.31 7.63
CA TYR A 549 -5.90 1.92 7.99
C TYR A 549 -6.85 1.41 9.08
N LEU A 550 -7.05 2.15 10.17
CA LEU A 550 -7.96 1.73 11.25
C LEU A 550 -9.41 1.58 10.78
N VAL A 551 -9.86 2.42 9.85
CA VAL A 551 -11.19 2.29 9.22
C VAL A 551 -11.28 0.94 8.50
N GLU A 552 -10.28 0.56 7.71
CA GLU A 552 -10.28 -0.72 6.99
C GLU A 552 -10.16 -1.91 7.95
N HIS A 553 -9.23 -1.79 8.92
CA HIS A 553 -8.90 -2.80 9.91
C HIS A 553 -10.10 -3.20 10.78
N PHE A 554 -10.85 -2.22 11.29
CA PHE A 554 -12.09 -2.48 12.03
C PHE A 554 -13.33 -2.59 11.14
N GLY A 555 -13.17 -2.44 9.82
CA GLY A 555 -14.27 -2.25 8.88
C GLY A 555 -15.24 -1.17 9.35
N GLY A 556 -14.77 -0.08 9.96
CA GLY A 556 -15.57 1.01 10.54
C GLY A 556 -16.25 0.73 11.88
N ALA A 557 -16.22 -0.50 12.40
CA ALA A 557 -16.76 -0.84 13.72
C ALA A 557 -15.70 -0.64 14.80
N PHE A 558 -15.32 0.62 15.05
CA PHE A 558 -14.27 1.00 16.00
C PHE A 558 -14.51 0.51 17.43
N PRO A 559 -13.47 0.19 18.22
CA PRO A 559 -13.64 -0.08 19.65
C PRO A 559 -14.28 1.12 20.37
N VAL A 560 -14.91 0.90 21.52
CA VAL A 560 -15.69 1.93 22.24
C VAL A 560 -14.88 3.22 22.42
N TRP A 561 -13.61 3.12 22.83
CA TRP A 561 -12.78 4.30 23.06
C TRP A 561 -12.52 5.16 21.81
N LEU A 562 -12.51 4.57 20.60
CA LEU A 562 -12.35 5.28 19.33
C LEU A 562 -13.66 5.63 18.63
N ALA A 563 -14.77 5.00 19.01
CA ALA A 563 -16.03 5.19 18.31
C ALA A 563 -16.48 6.66 18.39
N PRO A 564 -16.81 7.32 17.26
CA PRO A 564 -17.30 8.70 17.26
C PRO A 564 -18.54 8.88 18.14
N GLU A 565 -19.48 7.96 18.02
CA GLU A 565 -20.63 7.79 18.91
C GLU A 565 -20.43 6.48 19.69
N GLN A 566 -20.27 6.58 21.01
CA GLN A 566 -20.05 5.40 21.86
C GLN A 566 -21.37 4.78 22.29
N VAL A 567 -22.33 5.63 22.65
CA VAL A 567 -23.64 5.20 23.16
C VAL A 567 -24.77 5.88 22.40
N ARG A 568 -25.72 5.09 21.86
CA ARG A 568 -26.99 5.63 21.38
C ARG A 568 -28.11 5.29 22.35
N VAL A 569 -28.80 6.30 22.86
CA VAL A 569 -29.94 6.15 23.78
C VAL A 569 -31.25 6.22 22.99
N ILE A 570 -32.07 5.17 23.07
CA ILE A 570 -33.32 5.02 22.32
C ILE A 570 -34.50 4.89 23.30
N PRO A 571 -35.32 5.94 23.49
CA PRO A 571 -36.57 5.82 24.23
C PRO A 571 -37.64 5.07 23.41
N LEU A 572 -38.37 4.14 24.06
CA LEU A 572 -39.46 3.39 23.43
C LEU A 572 -40.72 4.23 23.14
N ALA A 573 -40.90 5.33 23.88
CA ALA A 573 -42.04 6.23 23.76
C ALA A 573 -41.62 7.68 24.05
N SER A 574 -42.39 8.65 23.55
CA SER A 574 -42.09 10.08 23.73
C SER A 574 -42.11 10.53 25.19
N GLU A 575 -42.93 9.89 26.02
CA GLU A 575 -43.00 10.13 27.48
C GLU A 575 -41.71 9.76 28.22
N LEU A 576 -40.82 8.96 27.61
CA LEU A 576 -39.53 8.55 28.21
C LEU A 576 -38.37 9.47 27.79
N ARG A 577 -38.64 10.56 27.05
CA ARG A 577 -37.61 11.48 26.57
C ARG A 577 -36.85 12.16 27.70
N GLU A 578 -37.53 12.58 28.76
CA GLU A 578 -36.89 13.21 29.93
C GLU A 578 -35.89 12.27 30.59
N TYR A 579 -36.26 10.99 30.78
CA TYR A 579 -35.34 9.99 31.33
C TYR A 579 -34.20 9.66 30.36
N ALA A 580 -34.45 9.64 29.05
CA ALA A 580 -33.39 9.46 28.06
C ALA A 580 -32.38 10.60 28.05
N ASP A 581 -32.85 11.84 28.21
CA ASP A 581 -32.01 13.03 28.34
C ASP A 581 -31.20 12.95 29.66
N GLU A 582 -31.80 12.54 30.79
CA GLU A 582 -31.07 12.31 32.05
C GLU A 582 -29.97 11.25 31.90
N VAL A 583 -30.28 10.10 31.27
CA VAL A 583 -29.28 9.05 31.00
C VAL A 583 -28.14 9.58 30.13
N CYS A 584 -28.46 10.36 29.11
CA CYS A 584 -27.45 10.96 28.24
C CYS A 584 -26.56 11.95 29.00
N ASP A 585 -27.13 12.81 29.85
CA ASP A 585 -26.38 13.77 30.65
C ASP A 585 -25.44 13.08 31.64
N VAL A 586 -25.88 11.97 32.26
CA VAL A 586 -25.03 11.15 33.14
C VAL A 586 -23.85 10.55 32.37
N LEU A 587 -24.07 10.06 31.13
CA LEU A 587 -23.01 9.51 30.30
C LEU A 587 -22.01 10.59 29.87
N LEU A 588 -22.50 11.75 29.41
CA LEU A 588 -21.66 12.90 29.05
C LEU A 588 -20.84 13.42 30.24
N GLY A 589 -21.44 13.46 31.44
CA GLY A 589 -20.75 13.82 32.69
C GLY A 589 -19.63 12.86 33.09
N ALA A 590 -19.65 11.63 32.54
CA ALA A 590 -18.59 10.63 32.69
C ALA A 590 -17.59 10.60 31.52
N ASP A 591 -17.60 11.64 30.67
CA ASP A 591 -16.75 11.78 29.48
C ASP A 591 -17.00 10.69 28.41
N LEU A 592 -18.24 10.16 28.36
CA LEU A 592 -18.68 9.24 27.32
C LEU A 592 -19.45 9.99 26.24
N ARG A 593 -19.16 9.68 24.97
CA ARG A 593 -19.85 10.26 23.81
C ARG A 593 -21.18 9.56 23.57
N ALA A 594 -22.26 10.18 24.03
CA ALA A 594 -23.61 9.64 23.94
C ALA A 594 -24.57 10.58 23.18
N GLU A 595 -25.51 10.00 22.45
CA GLU A 595 -26.59 10.75 21.78
C GLU A 595 -27.95 10.09 21.98
N VAL A 596 -29.01 10.91 22.09
CA VAL A 596 -30.41 10.44 22.17
C VAL A 596 -31.03 10.39 20.78
N ASP A 597 -31.59 9.24 20.39
CA ASP A 597 -32.39 9.10 19.17
C ASP A 597 -33.78 9.72 19.35
N ARG A 598 -33.93 10.95 18.83
CA ARG A 598 -35.18 11.73 18.88
C ARG A 598 -36.15 11.42 17.75
N GLY A 599 -35.87 10.47 16.86
CA GLY A 599 -36.72 10.18 15.71
C GLY A 599 -38.08 9.56 16.10
N ASP A 600 -39.07 9.65 15.23
CA ASP A 600 -40.40 9.04 15.45
C ASP A 600 -40.53 7.64 14.83
N SER A 601 -39.41 7.08 14.35
CA SER A 601 -39.37 5.74 13.75
C SER A 601 -39.60 4.63 14.78
N ARG A 602 -40.09 3.47 14.32
CA ARG A 602 -40.23 2.27 15.16
C ARG A 602 -38.87 1.84 15.71
N LEU A 603 -38.85 1.22 16.90
CA LEU A 603 -37.64 0.73 17.58
C LEU A 603 -36.71 -0.06 16.64
N SER A 604 -37.26 -1.01 15.87
CA SER A 604 -36.45 -1.83 14.96
C SER A 604 -35.72 -1.02 13.88
N ALA A 605 -36.31 0.08 13.42
CA ALA A 605 -35.68 1.00 12.47
C ALA A 605 -34.60 1.84 13.15
N LYS A 606 -34.84 2.33 14.38
CA LYS A 606 -33.83 3.07 15.16
C LYS A 606 -32.61 2.21 15.51
N VAL A 607 -32.85 0.99 15.98
CA VAL A 607 -31.77 0.02 16.26
C VAL A 607 -31.03 -0.32 14.97
N ARG A 608 -31.72 -0.52 13.85
CA ARG A 608 -31.07 -0.74 12.55
C ARG A 608 -30.19 0.45 12.16
N ALA A 609 -30.69 1.68 12.30
CA ALA A 609 -29.91 2.88 12.01
C ALA A 609 -28.64 2.96 12.86
N ALA A 610 -28.75 2.68 14.17
CA ALA A 610 -27.60 2.62 15.08
C ALA A 610 -26.57 1.54 14.68
N VAL A 611 -27.05 0.35 14.31
CA VAL A 611 -26.22 -0.76 13.83
C VAL A 611 -25.54 -0.41 12.49
N THR A 612 -26.26 0.24 11.57
CA THR A 612 -25.70 0.73 10.30
C THR A 612 -24.59 1.76 10.54
N ARG A 613 -24.79 2.66 11.51
CA ARG A 613 -23.78 3.62 11.97
C ARG A 613 -22.70 3.00 12.86
N LYS A 614 -22.79 1.70 13.12
CA LYS A 614 -21.82 0.91 13.89
C LYS A 614 -21.62 1.44 15.30
N VAL A 615 -22.66 1.96 15.95
CA VAL A 615 -22.58 2.38 17.36
C VAL A 615 -22.30 1.14 18.24
N PRO A 616 -21.30 1.17 19.15
CA PRO A 616 -20.94 -0.01 19.93
C PRO A 616 -21.96 -0.38 21.00
N LEU A 617 -22.55 0.61 21.66
CA LEU A 617 -23.47 0.43 22.77
C LEU A 617 -24.81 1.09 22.44
N ILE A 618 -25.88 0.31 22.32
CA ILE A 618 -27.22 0.82 22.05
C ILE A 618 -28.06 0.62 23.30
N VAL A 619 -28.42 1.72 23.96
CA VAL A 619 -29.26 1.73 25.16
C VAL A 619 -30.72 1.88 24.76
N VAL A 620 -31.57 0.94 25.18
CA VAL A 620 -33.02 1.00 24.97
C VAL A 620 -33.71 1.25 26.30
N LEU A 621 -34.59 2.25 26.35
CA LEU A 621 -35.28 2.68 27.57
C LEU A 621 -36.79 2.49 27.44
N GLY A 622 -37.35 1.61 28.26
CA GLY A 622 -38.79 1.46 28.48
C GLY A 622 -39.25 2.07 29.82
N ARG A 623 -40.53 1.88 30.14
CA ARG A 623 -41.11 2.34 31.41
C ARG A 623 -40.44 1.68 32.61
N LYS A 624 -40.18 0.37 32.51
CA LYS A 624 -39.51 -0.40 33.57
C LYS A 624 -38.12 0.14 33.85
N GLU A 625 -37.38 0.51 32.81
CA GLU A 625 -36.05 1.12 32.92
C GLU A 625 -36.12 2.47 33.65
N ALA A 626 -37.07 3.33 33.27
CA ALA A 626 -37.28 4.63 33.92
C ALA A 626 -37.69 4.49 35.40
N GLU A 627 -38.62 3.58 35.72
CA GLU A 627 -39.09 3.34 37.09
C GLU A 627 -38.00 2.83 38.02
N ASN A 628 -37.11 1.97 37.52
CA ASN A 628 -36.07 1.31 38.32
C ASN A 628 -34.67 1.95 38.20
N ARG A 629 -34.54 3.04 37.43
CA ARG A 629 -33.25 3.67 37.08
C ARG A 629 -32.24 2.69 36.48
N THR A 630 -32.71 1.83 35.58
CA THR A 630 -31.89 0.83 34.88
C THR A 630 -31.82 1.13 33.39
N VAL A 631 -30.89 0.48 32.68
CA VAL A 631 -30.77 0.53 31.22
C VAL A 631 -30.79 -0.87 30.62
N SER A 632 -31.31 -1.01 29.40
CA SER A 632 -31.13 -2.23 28.58
C SER A 632 -30.12 -1.95 27.48
N VAL A 633 -28.96 -2.60 27.54
CA VAL A 633 -27.83 -2.37 26.63
C VAL A 633 -27.78 -3.50 25.62
N ARG A 634 -27.86 -3.13 24.34
CA ARG A 634 -27.60 -4.00 23.20
C ARG A 634 -26.19 -3.74 22.69
N TYR A 635 -25.35 -4.78 22.69
CA TYR A 635 -24.00 -4.75 22.16
C TYR A 635 -24.01 -5.06 20.65
N ARG A 636 -22.93 -4.71 19.94
CA ARG A 636 -22.77 -5.08 18.50
C ARG A 636 -22.82 -6.59 18.24
N SER A 637 -22.44 -7.42 19.21
CA SER A 637 -22.59 -8.88 19.15
C SER A 637 -24.05 -9.33 19.02
N GLY A 638 -24.99 -8.44 19.31
CA GLY A 638 -26.42 -8.72 19.39
C GLY A 638 -26.88 -9.17 20.77
N GLU A 639 -25.96 -9.35 21.72
CA GLU A 639 -26.28 -9.63 23.12
C GLU A 639 -26.98 -8.42 23.76
N GLU A 640 -27.96 -8.70 24.62
CA GLU A 640 -28.70 -7.70 25.37
C GLU A 640 -28.58 -7.97 26.87
N ARG A 641 -28.25 -6.94 27.66
CA ARG A 641 -28.14 -7.03 29.12
C ARG A 641 -28.83 -5.84 29.77
N SER A 642 -29.63 -6.10 30.79
CA SER A 642 -30.20 -5.06 31.64
C SER A 642 -29.37 -4.89 32.91
N MET A 643 -29.09 -3.65 33.30
CA MET A 643 -28.30 -3.32 34.49
C MET A 643 -28.64 -1.93 35.04
N PRO A 644 -28.31 -1.62 36.31
CA PRO A 644 -28.40 -0.26 36.84
C PRO A 644 -27.59 0.74 36.01
N LEU A 645 -28.07 1.98 35.88
CA LEU A 645 -27.41 3.02 35.09
C LEU A 645 -25.97 3.26 35.57
N GLU A 646 -25.75 3.31 36.87
CA GLU A 646 -24.43 3.53 37.46
C GLU A 646 -23.44 2.40 37.14
N ALA A 647 -23.94 1.16 37.09
CA ALA A 647 -23.14 0.00 36.70
C ALA A 647 -22.76 0.05 35.22
N PHE A 648 -23.68 0.48 34.35
CA PHE A 648 -23.40 0.67 32.93
C PHE A 648 -22.36 1.75 32.69
N VAL A 649 -22.48 2.91 33.35
CA VAL A 649 -21.49 4.00 33.25
C VAL A 649 -20.11 3.48 33.65
N ALA A 650 -19.99 2.78 34.79
CA ALA A 650 -18.72 2.22 35.22
C ALA A 650 -18.13 1.22 34.21
N GLN A 651 -18.97 0.36 33.61
CA GLN A 651 -18.54 -0.60 32.60
C GLN A 651 -18.07 0.11 31.31
N ALA A 652 -18.85 1.07 30.79
CA ALA A 652 -18.51 1.80 29.58
C ALA A 652 -17.24 2.64 29.74
N THR A 653 -17.10 3.35 30.87
CA THR A 653 -15.87 4.08 31.20
C THR A 653 -14.67 3.14 31.29
N GLU A 654 -14.83 1.92 31.82
CA GLU A 654 -13.72 0.96 31.85
C GLU A 654 -13.32 0.48 30.45
N LEU A 655 -14.28 0.24 29.56
CA LEU A 655 -13.99 -0.10 28.16
C LEU A 655 -13.19 1.01 27.47
N VAL A 656 -13.52 2.28 27.77
CA VAL A 656 -12.78 3.44 27.26
C VAL A 656 -11.38 3.52 27.86
N ARG A 657 -11.28 3.48 29.19
CA ARG A 657 -10.03 3.63 29.94
C ARG A 657 -9.01 2.55 29.61
N SER A 658 -9.45 1.29 29.57
CA SER A 658 -8.63 0.13 29.24
C SER A 658 -8.29 0.02 27.75
N LYS A 659 -8.91 0.86 26.91
CA LYS A 659 -8.84 0.78 25.44
C LYS A 659 -9.21 -0.61 24.93
N SER A 660 -10.25 -1.19 25.51
CA SER A 660 -10.72 -2.54 25.18
C SER A 660 -11.10 -2.65 23.71
N LEU A 661 -10.74 -3.79 23.11
CA LEU A 661 -11.14 -4.17 21.75
C LEU A 661 -12.47 -4.93 21.72
N GLU A 662 -13.13 -5.08 22.87
CA GLU A 662 -14.42 -5.77 22.97
C GLU A 662 -15.46 -5.14 22.02
N GLY A 663 -16.07 -5.98 21.19
CA GLY A 663 -17.07 -5.54 20.21
C GLY A 663 -16.53 -4.75 19.02
N ALA A 664 -15.21 -4.60 18.87
CA ALA A 664 -14.60 -4.05 17.66
C ALA A 664 -14.73 -5.04 16.49
N GLY A 665 -14.87 -4.52 15.27
CA GLY A 665 -14.95 -5.32 14.03
C GLY A 665 -13.60 -5.85 13.57
N HIS A 666 -12.80 -6.40 14.48
CA HIS A 666 -11.49 -6.98 14.17
C HIS A 666 -11.65 -8.36 13.52
N GLN A 667 -10.76 -8.69 12.58
CA GLN A 667 -10.69 -10.02 11.94
C GLN A 667 -9.94 -11.05 12.78
#